data_AF-A0A8J9ZKB3-F1
#
_entry.id   AF-A0A8J9ZKB3-F1
#
_cell.length_a   1.000
_cell.length_b   1.000
_cell.length_c   1.000
_cell.angle_alpha   90.00
_cell.angle_beta   90.00
_cell.angle_gamma   90.00
#
_symmetry.space_group_name_H-M   'P 1'
#
loop_
_entity.id
_entity.type
_entity.pdbx_description
1 polymer ?
#
loop_
_entity_poly.entity_id
_entity_poly.type
_entity_poly.pdbx_seq_one_letter_code
_entity_poly.pdbx_strand_id
1 'polypeptide(L)'
;MHHFQLLLESIFSRLDETDVRLLLRAWSARTSQEESPEIKTPQDLKRAMEKTGCFRTGDLVVLEKDMMSAGISFPVIVRDIPGVPDEFQYPRIREASVGPVGGEVEIPGFVKLVVPPGALQQETMITVSTVDVPGILRGPEGVNWISGYPWSLDEDACPRELLEQVLFSPAVDVNLHGVQLAEPVELETRRPSGSEGMGCILLKHHDGEGWTDITASTEYQIYPDRISVSLLTFSPLDIVWVPVNMVITTGKWMVDTLSSRTLNCSFAAYAKPHRENVTFHVVCRDRQVETDEYRPGFTRWGYNDAWSDLYHGDSIEVAVTVHGGKEKTELMNLRTMNCRDRNGQNVQMLLDRPTGGGCVEGEVTVKTPRAGRVCQLVFKEEDDVSTRDGTGMRRTSQKRLNPSPLPAVVPEKKKKQQKGGKGRQADQGAGPSGARKDSEARDSEETIEDLITNNYTLLRRRLQVEKLIPHFIERRMLDFPDKQVVMSKTTTSGKAGALLELLTQKGTCKPEEFVEILEKGDHRHVVDQLKITSTRNKITKGDDTGMRRTSQKRPRSSPLPAVVPEKKKKKKQKGGKGRQADHGRGPSGARKDSEARDYFISDVSKYFRYIKTNVAGGWEDLAGELGFSRAEITTIRDRDGNKDYKTRCQDMLGEWQTRKGNDATIDVLMNALEDLELKKVADGLKNKYPELKDQPDGDSSSSDRND
;
A
#
# COMPACT_ATOMS: atom_id res chain seq x y z
N MET A 1 -5.78 30.36 10.62
CA MET A 1 -5.60 31.28 9.47
C MET A 1 -4.14 31.45 9.04
N HIS A 2 -3.21 31.84 9.92
CA HIS A 2 -1.79 32.03 9.53
C HIS A 2 -1.11 30.77 8.95
N HIS A 3 -1.35 29.58 9.52
CA HIS A 3 -0.82 28.32 8.98
C HIS A 3 -1.29 28.05 7.54
N PHE A 4 -2.58 28.21 7.29
CA PHE A 4 -3.16 28.04 5.95
C PHE A 4 -2.61 29.05 4.95
N GLN A 5 -2.28 30.27 5.38
CA GLN A 5 -1.62 31.26 4.53
C GLN A 5 -0.19 30.85 4.13
N LEU A 6 0.58 30.29 5.07
CA LEU A 6 1.91 29.70 4.80
C LEU A 6 1.81 28.49 3.88
N LEU A 7 0.75 27.70 4.03
CA LEU A 7 0.47 26.56 3.17
C LEU A 7 0.20 27.02 1.72
N LEU A 8 -0.68 28.00 1.52
CA LEU A 8 -0.90 28.60 0.20
C LEU A 8 0.37 29.21 -0.36
N GLU A 9 1.16 29.94 0.43
CA GLU A 9 2.48 30.43 0.00
C GLU A 9 3.39 29.30 -0.49
N SER A 10 3.43 28.19 0.24
CA SER A 10 4.22 27.03 -0.13
C SER A 10 3.74 26.41 -1.44
N ILE A 11 2.43 26.27 -1.63
CA ILE A 11 1.81 25.74 -2.86
C ILE A 11 2.09 26.65 -4.06
N PHE A 12 1.83 27.94 -3.95
CA PHE A 12 2.02 28.89 -5.05
C PHE A 12 3.50 29.08 -5.39
N SER A 13 4.42 28.96 -4.42
CA SER A 13 5.86 29.02 -4.69
C SER A 13 6.38 27.88 -5.57
N ARG A 14 5.60 26.80 -5.73
CA ARG A 14 5.92 25.64 -6.56
C ARG A 14 5.51 25.80 -8.03
N LEU A 15 4.68 26.80 -8.33
CA LEU A 15 4.12 27.01 -9.66
C LEU A 15 5.11 27.82 -10.52
N ASP A 16 5.36 27.34 -11.74
CA ASP A 16 6.11 28.12 -12.73
C ASP A 16 5.21 29.11 -13.49
N GLU A 17 5.78 29.90 -14.40
CA GLU A 17 5.02 30.89 -15.20
C GLU A 17 3.93 30.24 -16.07
N THR A 18 4.15 29.01 -16.53
CA THR A 18 3.16 28.24 -17.29
C THR A 18 2.00 27.87 -16.39
N ASP A 19 2.28 27.30 -15.22
CA ASP A 19 1.29 26.89 -14.25
C ASP A 19 0.44 28.08 -13.79
N VAL A 20 1.06 29.23 -13.55
CA VAL A 20 0.34 30.46 -13.21
C VAL A 20 -0.64 30.85 -14.31
N ARG A 21 -0.23 30.80 -15.58
CA ARG A 21 -1.10 31.16 -16.71
C ARG A 21 -2.23 30.15 -16.92
N LEU A 22 -1.94 28.85 -16.81
CA LEU A 22 -2.95 27.78 -16.92
C LEU A 22 -3.97 27.88 -15.78
N LEU A 23 -3.50 28.07 -14.54
CA LEU A 23 -4.36 28.23 -13.37
C LEU A 23 -5.17 29.53 -13.42
N LEU A 24 -4.56 30.63 -13.87
CA LEU A 24 -5.26 31.90 -14.12
C LEU A 24 -6.43 31.71 -15.09
N ARG A 25 -6.22 31.03 -16.22
CA ARG A 25 -7.27 30.73 -17.20
C ARG A 25 -8.42 29.95 -16.58
N ALA A 26 -8.12 28.84 -15.88
CA ALA A 26 -9.14 28.01 -15.23
C ALA A 26 -9.91 28.77 -14.14
N TRP A 27 -9.21 29.56 -13.33
CA TRP A 27 -9.80 30.38 -12.27
C TRP A 27 -10.66 31.54 -12.83
N SER A 28 -10.18 32.24 -13.85
CA SER A 28 -10.91 33.32 -14.54
C SER A 28 -12.21 32.79 -15.15
N ALA A 29 -12.14 31.65 -15.84
CA ALA A 29 -13.32 31.00 -16.41
C ALA A 29 -14.36 30.66 -15.34
N ARG A 30 -13.94 30.10 -14.20
CA ARG A 30 -14.85 29.76 -13.09
C ARG A 30 -15.49 31.00 -12.44
N THR A 31 -14.73 32.07 -12.29
CA THR A 31 -15.19 33.29 -11.58
C THR A 31 -15.87 34.31 -12.49
N SER A 32 -15.92 34.04 -13.80
CA SER A 32 -16.35 35.00 -14.83
C SER A 32 -15.55 36.31 -14.76
N GLN A 33 -14.30 36.26 -14.28
CA GLN A 33 -13.40 37.41 -14.27
C GLN A 33 -12.55 37.42 -15.54
N GLU A 34 -12.42 38.60 -16.15
CA GLU A 34 -11.52 38.80 -17.27
C GLU A 34 -10.07 38.56 -16.82
N GLU A 35 -9.28 37.90 -17.68
CA GLU A 35 -7.86 37.66 -17.40
C GLU A 35 -7.11 38.99 -17.32
N SER A 36 -6.66 39.36 -16.11
CA SER A 36 -5.91 40.61 -15.93
C SER A 36 -4.48 40.42 -16.42
N PRO A 37 -3.97 41.27 -17.35
CA PRO A 37 -2.59 41.22 -17.81
C PRO A 37 -1.56 41.59 -16.71
N GLU A 38 -2.04 42.05 -15.55
CA GLU A 38 -1.22 42.38 -14.38
C GLU A 38 -0.81 41.13 -13.59
N ILE A 39 -1.52 40.00 -13.73
CA ILE A 39 -1.22 38.76 -13.00
C ILE A 39 -0.13 37.98 -13.74
N LYS A 40 1.13 38.16 -13.31
CA LYS A 40 2.29 37.50 -13.94
C LYS A 40 3.04 36.55 -13.01
N THR A 41 2.96 36.77 -11.70
CA THR A 41 3.67 35.96 -10.72
C THR A 41 2.71 35.07 -9.94
N PRO A 42 3.19 33.95 -9.37
CA PRO A 42 2.36 33.13 -8.47
C PRO A 42 1.78 33.93 -7.30
N GLN A 43 2.50 34.93 -6.80
CA GLN A 43 2.05 35.81 -5.71
C GLN A 43 0.92 36.75 -6.16
N ASP A 44 0.94 37.23 -7.41
CA ASP A 44 -0.17 38.04 -7.95
C ASP A 44 -1.43 37.20 -8.10
N LEU A 45 -1.29 35.97 -8.60
CA LEU A 45 -2.41 35.03 -8.76
C LEU A 45 -3.00 34.65 -7.40
N LYS A 46 -2.16 34.29 -6.42
CA LYS A 46 -2.59 34.02 -5.04
C LYS A 46 -3.42 35.20 -4.50
N ARG A 47 -2.91 36.43 -4.61
CA ARG A 47 -3.60 37.64 -4.12
C ARG A 47 -4.94 37.88 -4.84
N ALA A 48 -5.00 37.63 -6.14
CA ALA A 48 -6.24 37.76 -6.91
C ALA A 48 -7.29 36.71 -6.48
N MET A 49 -6.87 35.45 -6.31
CA MET A 49 -7.72 34.36 -5.81
C MET A 49 -8.19 34.61 -4.36
N GLU A 50 -7.34 35.17 -3.51
CA GLU A 50 -7.72 35.61 -2.16
C GLU A 50 -8.79 36.70 -2.19
N LYS A 51 -8.62 37.71 -3.05
CA LYS A 51 -9.55 38.83 -3.19
C LYS A 51 -10.95 38.39 -3.63
N THR A 52 -11.04 37.36 -4.47
CA THR A 52 -12.33 36.77 -4.90
C THR A 52 -12.95 35.85 -3.84
N GLY A 53 -12.23 35.58 -2.75
CA GLY A 53 -12.71 34.71 -1.69
C GLY A 53 -12.55 33.22 -2.02
N CYS A 54 -11.66 32.86 -2.95
CA CYS A 54 -11.38 31.48 -3.30
C CYS A 54 -10.97 30.61 -2.08
N PHE A 55 -10.43 31.24 -1.03
CA PHE A 55 -9.85 30.56 0.13
C PHE A 55 -10.54 30.89 1.47
N ARG A 56 -11.84 31.23 1.46
CA ARG A 56 -12.56 31.75 2.64
C ARG A 56 -12.63 30.80 3.85
N THR A 57 -12.36 29.50 3.68
CA THR A 57 -12.62 28.46 4.69
C THR A 57 -11.42 27.59 5.07
N GLY A 58 -10.20 27.90 4.60
CA GLY A 58 -9.09 26.97 4.77
C GLY A 58 -9.20 25.72 3.89
N ASP A 59 -10.14 25.72 2.94
CA ASP A 59 -10.44 24.62 2.06
C ASP A 59 -9.57 24.70 0.78
N LEU A 60 -8.77 23.66 0.54
CA LEU A 60 -7.95 23.52 -0.66
C LEU A 60 -8.71 22.90 -1.84
N VAL A 61 -9.92 22.36 -1.63
CA VAL A 61 -10.68 21.64 -2.67
C VAL A 61 -10.96 22.51 -3.89
N VAL A 62 -11.25 23.82 -3.70
CA VAL A 62 -11.48 24.74 -4.82
C VAL A 62 -10.19 24.94 -5.63
N LEU A 63 -9.05 25.09 -4.96
CA LEU A 63 -7.75 25.25 -5.61
C LEU A 63 -7.33 23.98 -6.36
N GLU A 64 -7.47 22.82 -5.72
CA GLU A 64 -7.22 21.51 -6.32
C GLU A 64 -8.03 21.33 -7.61
N LYS A 65 -9.32 21.67 -7.55
CA LYS A 65 -10.21 21.61 -8.71
C LYS A 65 -9.78 22.52 -9.86
N ASP A 66 -9.39 23.75 -9.56
CA ASP A 66 -8.91 24.68 -10.59
C ASP A 66 -7.57 24.23 -11.17
N MET A 67 -6.66 23.69 -10.34
CA MET A 67 -5.38 23.14 -10.76
C MET A 67 -5.54 21.91 -11.66
N MET A 68 -6.39 20.95 -11.31
CA MET A 68 -6.68 19.81 -12.18
C MET A 68 -7.30 20.26 -13.51
N SER A 69 -8.25 21.21 -13.48
CA SER A 69 -8.88 21.76 -14.69
C SER A 69 -7.85 22.37 -15.64
N ALA A 70 -6.84 23.02 -15.06
CA ALA A 70 -5.69 23.60 -15.74
C ALA A 70 -4.62 22.55 -16.18
N GLY A 71 -4.84 21.27 -15.90
CA GLY A 71 -3.87 20.21 -16.19
C GLY A 71 -2.62 20.30 -15.32
N ILE A 72 -2.76 20.72 -14.06
CA ILE A 72 -1.70 20.80 -13.06
C ILE A 72 -1.94 19.73 -11.99
N SER A 73 -0.93 18.89 -11.73
CA SER A 73 -1.01 17.86 -10.70
C SER A 73 -0.99 18.46 -9.29
N PHE A 74 -2.15 18.52 -8.65
CA PHE A 74 -2.23 18.97 -7.25
C PHE A 74 -1.41 18.06 -6.30
N PRO A 75 -1.53 16.72 -6.37
CA PRO A 75 -0.78 15.83 -5.48
C PRO A 75 0.73 16.03 -5.58
N VAL A 76 1.29 16.15 -6.79
CA VAL A 76 2.73 16.35 -6.97
C VAL A 76 3.18 17.69 -6.40
N ILE A 77 2.36 18.73 -6.54
CA ILE A 77 2.64 20.03 -5.94
C ILE A 77 2.64 19.91 -4.41
N VAL A 78 1.67 19.26 -3.79
CA VAL A 78 1.49 19.35 -2.34
C VAL A 78 2.19 18.27 -1.51
N ARG A 79 2.60 17.15 -2.12
CA ARG A 79 3.14 15.94 -1.43
C ARG A 79 4.25 16.24 -0.43
N ASP A 80 5.18 17.13 -0.78
CA ASP A 80 6.36 17.42 0.04
C ASP A 80 6.20 18.70 0.88
N ILE A 81 4.98 19.21 1.06
CA ILE A 81 4.70 20.39 1.90
C ILE A 81 4.23 19.93 3.29
N PRO A 82 4.97 20.27 4.37
CA PRO A 82 4.53 19.98 5.73
C PRO A 82 3.17 20.59 6.05
N GLY A 83 2.28 19.81 6.67
CA GLY A 83 0.97 20.27 7.12
C GLY A 83 -0.14 20.24 6.07
N VAL A 84 0.13 19.71 4.86
CA VAL A 84 -0.92 19.34 3.90
C VAL A 84 -1.58 18.03 4.37
N PRO A 85 -2.91 17.95 4.47
CA PRO A 85 -3.60 16.69 4.76
C PRO A 85 -3.28 15.60 3.72
N ASP A 86 -3.06 14.36 4.17
CA ASP A 86 -2.66 13.25 3.30
C ASP A 86 -3.64 12.99 2.13
N GLU A 87 -4.92 13.29 2.32
CA GLU A 87 -5.97 13.21 1.29
C GLU A 87 -5.72 14.07 0.04
N PHE A 88 -4.84 15.07 0.13
CA PHE A 88 -4.43 15.90 -1.01
C PHE A 88 -3.09 15.46 -1.62
N GLN A 89 -2.29 14.69 -0.88
CA GLN A 89 -0.95 14.25 -1.32
C GLN A 89 -1.02 13.02 -2.23
N TYR A 90 -2.16 12.32 -2.23
CA TYR A 90 -2.38 11.09 -2.96
C TYR A 90 -3.68 11.16 -3.76
N PRO A 91 -3.85 10.29 -4.77
CA PRO A 91 -5.14 10.09 -5.40
C PRO A 91 -6.24 9.80 -4.38
N ARG A 92 -7.42 10.38 -4.58
CA ARG A 92 -8.57 10.16 -3.71
C ARG A 92 -9.15 8.79 -4.05
N ILE A 93 -9.46 7.99 -3.04
CA ILE A 93 -10.04 6.65 -3.20
C ILE A 93 -11.32 6.58 -2.36
N ARG A 94 -12.38 6.02 -2.93
CA ARG A 94 -13.62 5.69 -2.24
C ARG A 94 -14.05 4.29 -2.58
N GLU A 95 -14.50 3.57 -1.57
CA GLU A 95 -14.98 2.20 -1.70
C GLU A 95 -16.41 2.12 -1.17
N ALA A 96 -17.27 1.37 -1.86
CA ALA A 96 -18.63 1.13 -1.41
C ALA A 96 -19.13 -0.24 -1.88
N SER A 97 -19.96 -0.86 -1.04
CA SER A 97 -20.63 -2.11 -1.36
C SER A 97 -21.90 -1.80 -2.14
N VAL A 98 -21.97 -2.24 -3.39
CA VAL A 98 -23.12 -2.03 -4.26
C VAL A 98 -23.67 -3.37 -4.70
N GLY A 99 -24.97 -3.59 -4.50
CA GLY A 99 -25.64 -4.85 -4.83
C GLY A 99 -26.62 -4.74 -5.99
N PRO A 100 -27.46 -5.77 -6.17
CA PRO A 100 -28.43 -5.82 -7.26
C PRO A 100 -29.49 -4.71 -7.25
N VAL A 101 -29.70 -4.06 -6.11
CA VAL A 101 -30.59 -2.90 -5.99
C VAL A 101 -30.00 -1.62 -6.60
N GLY A 102 -28.74 -1.66 -7.03
CA GLY A 102 -27.99 -0.48 -7.47
C GLY A 102 -27.41 0.29 -6.28
N GLY A 103 -26.85 1.46 -6.56
CA GLY A 103 -26.25 2.34 -5.57
C GLY A 103 -25.38 3.42 -6.20
N GLU A 104 -24.70 4.20 -5.35
CA GLU A 104 -23.79 5.24 -5.81
C GLU A 104 -22.48 5.22 -5.03
N VAL A 105 -21.40 5.60 -5.70
CA VAL A 105 -20.07 5.77 -5.11
C VAL A 105 -19.55 7.14 -5.52
N GLU A 106 -19.31 8.02 -4.56
CA GLU A 106 -18.93 9.40 -4.85
C GLU A 106 -17.60 9.78 -4.18
N ILE A 107 -16.71 10.42 -4.94
CA ILE A 107 -15.62 11.24 -4.43
C ILE A 107 -16.13 12.69 -4.44
N PRO A 108 -16.50 13.27 -3.27
CA PRO A 108 -17.28 14.49 -3.19
C PRO A 108 -16.74 15.63 -4.05
N GLY A 109 -17.51 16.03 -5.06
CA GLY A 109 -17.18 17.13 -5.96
C GLY A 109 -16.14 16.84 -7.05
N PHE A 110 -15.75 15.57 -7.24
CA PHE A 110 -14.86 15.13 -8.33
C PHE A 110 -15.60 14.21 -9.28
N VAL A 111 -16.06 13.07 -8.76
CA VAL A 111 -16.69 12.01 -9.54
C VAL A 111 -17.79 11.34 -8.73
N LYS A 112 -18.88 11.00 -9.41
CA LYS A 112 -19.98 10.20 -8.89
C LYS A 112 -20.24 9.05 -9.85
N LEU A 113 -20.16 7.83 -9.36
CA LEU A 113 -20.55 6.63 -10.08
C LEU A 113 -21.96 6.22 -9.64
N VAL A 114 -22.87 6.08 -10.59
CA VAL A 114 -24.25 5.63 -10.38
C VAL A 114 -24.41 4.25 -11.01
N VAL A 115 -24.74 3.27 -10.18
CA VAL A 115 -24.97 1.88 -10.58
C VAL A 115 -26.48 1.63 -10.58
N PRO A 116 -27.11 1.42 -11.75
CA PRO A 116 -28.56 1.21 -11.79
C PRO A 116 -28.94 -0.17 -11.20
N PRO A 117 -30.20 -0.34 -10.74
CA PRO A 117 -30.70 -1.64 -10.31
C PRO A 117 -30.53 -2.70 -11.40
N GLY A 118 -30.06 -3.88 -11.03
CA GLY A 118 -29.81 -5.00 -11.93
C GLY A 118 -28.45 -5.00 -12.64
N ALA A 119 -27.69 -3.89 -12.60
CA ALA A 119 -26.36 -3.84 -13.22
C ALA A 119 -25.36 -4.82 -12.58
N LEU A 120 -25.54 -5.14 -11.30
CA LEU A 120 -24.77 -6.13 -10.56
C LEU A 120 -25.65 -7.30 -10.12
N GLN A 121 -25.16 -8.52 -10.30
CA GLN A 121 -25.89 -9.73 -9.90
C GLN A 121 -25.72 -10.07 -8.41
N GLN A 122 -24.68 -9.53 -7.77
CA GLN A 122 -24.34 -9.76 -6.38
C GLN A 122 -23.77 -8.49 -5.75
N GLU A 123 -23.79 -8.45 -4.43
CA GLU A 123 -23.12 -7.41 -3.66
C GLU A 123 -21.61 -7.43 -3.97
N THR A 124 -21.13 -6.30 -4.48
CA THR A 124 -19.79 -6.13 -5.04
C THR A 124 -19.17 -4.89 -4.40
N MET A 125 -17.92 -5.03 -3.95
CA MET A 125 -17.13 -3.88 -3.56
C MET A 125 -16.68 -3.15 -4.81
N ILE A 126 -17.02 -1.86 -4.91
CA ILE A 126 -16.58 -0.99 -5.99
C ILE A 126 -15.59 0.00 -5.39
N THR A 127 -14.42 0.11 -6.02
CA THR A 127 -13.42 1.14 -5.70
C THR A 127 -13.41 2.18 -6.81
N VAL A 128 -13.64 3.45 -6.47
CA VAL A 128 -13.48 4.60 -7.38
C VAL A 128 -12.29 5.41 -6.90
N SER A 129 -11.39 5.77 -7.81
CA SER A 129 -10.23 6.59 -7.51
C SER A 129 -10.00 7.68 -8.55
N THR A 130 -9.34 8.79 -8.17
CA THR A 130 -8.87 9.79 -9.13
C THR A 130 -7.56 9.35 -9.77
N VAL A 131 -7.29 9.78 -11.00
CA VAL A 131 -6.03 9.53 -11.71
C VAL A 131 -5.34 10.86 -12.00
N ASP A 132 -4.06 10.96 -11.68
CA ASP A 132 -3.27 12.18 -11.92
C ASP A 132 -2.66 12.17 -13.33
N VAL A 133 -3.52 12.29 -14.35
CA VAL A 133 -3.12 12.36 -15.75
C VAL A 133 -2.11 13.48 -16.02
N PRO A 134 -2.27 14.70 -15.46
CA PRO A 134 -1.22 15.72 -15.53
C PRO A 134 0.15 15.24 -15.04
N GLY A 135 0.20 14.50 -13.93
CA GLY A 135 1.44 13.89 -13.43
C GLY A 135 2.03 12.88 -14.42
N ILE A 136 1.18 12.05 -15.06
CA ILE A 136 1.60 11.10 -16.11
C ILE A 136 2.20 11.87 -17.30
N LEU A 137 1.52 12.93 -17.77
CA LEU A 137 1.92 13.74 -18.93
C LEU A 137 3.14 14.64 -18.68
N ARG A 138 3.42 15.05 -17.44
CA ARG A 138 4.56 15.94 -17.12
C ARG A 138 5.80 15.20 -16.61
N GLY A 139 5.65 13.99 -16.09
CA GLY A 139 6.74 13.20 -15.50
C GLY A 139 7.25 13.80 -14.18
N PRO A 140 8.05 13.05 -13.40
CA PRO A 140 8.45 13.46 -12.05
C PRO A 140 9.53 14.56 -12.06
N GLU A 141 10.24 14.72 -13.17
CA GLU A 141 11.29 15.72 -13.34
C GLU A 141 10.73 17.09 -13.76
N GLY A 142 9.50 17.13 -14.29
CA GLY A 142 8.83 18.34 -14.76
C GLY A 142 8.36 19.29 -13.66
N VAL A 143 8.65 18.99 -12.39
CA VAL A 143 8.31 19.85 -11.25
C VAL A 143 9.56 20.29 -10.49
N ASN A 144 10.77 20.18 -11.06
CA ASN A 144 11.96 20.62 -10.35
C ASN A 144 12.25 22.12 -10.51
N TRP A 145 12.10 22.79 -9.38
CA TRP A 145 12.27 24.20 -9.11
C TRP A 145 13.73 24.66 -9.18
N ILE A 146 13.94 25.91 -9.60
CA ILE A 146 15.16 26.73 -9.44
C ILE A 146 16.30 26.53 -10.47
N SER A 147 16.41 25.44 -11.24
CA SER A 147 17.43 25.37 -12.32
C SER A 147 16.80 25.46 -13.71
N GLY A 148 17.00 26.59 -14.38
CA GLY A 148 16.53 26.80 -15.76
C GLY A 148 16.88 25.62 -16.67
N TYR A 149 15.82 25.01 -17.23
CA TYR A 149 15.76 23.89 -18.18
C TYR A 149 16.14 22.50 -17.62
N PRO A 150 15.17 21.56 -17.63
CA PRO A 150 15.28 20.42 -18.55
C PRO A 150 13.91 19.88 -19.03
N TRP A 151 13.48 20.27 -20.23
CA TRP A 151 12.50 19.50 -21.00
C TRP A 151 13.22 18.91 -22.20
N SER A 152 13.91 17.79 -22.01
CA SER A 152 14.07 16.82 -23.08
C SER A 152 13.00 15.76 -22.89
N LEU A 153 11.74 16.17 -23.06
CA LEU A 153 10.91 15.32 -23.88
C LEU A 153 11.72 15.15 -25.18
N ASP A 154 11.88 13.94 -25.70
CA ASP A 154 12.17 13.84 -27.14
C ASP A 154 11.25 14.85 -27.83
N GLU A 155 11.77 15.66 -28.75
CA GLU A 155 11.16 16.92 -29.29
C GLU A 155 9.67 16.80 -29.72
N ASP A 156 9.14 15.58 -29.72
CA ASP A 156 7.84 15.15 -30.21
C ASP A 156 6.76 14.86 -29.12
N ALA A 157 7.07 14.85 -27.81
CA ALA A 157 6.10 14.26 -26.86
C ALA A 157 4.89 15.15 -26.49
N CYS A 158 4.97 16.48 -26.60
CA CYS A 158 3.80 17.38 -26.51
C CYS A 158 4.17 18.84 -26.84
N PRO A 159 3.56 19.46 -27.87
CA PRO A 159 3.67 20.90 -28.05
C PRO A 159 3.01 21.63 -26.89
N ARG A 160 3.76 22.49 -26.21
CA ARG A 160 3.29 23.29 -25.06
C ARG A 160 2.04 24.10 -25.42
N GLU A 161 2.01 24.61 -26.65
CA GLU A 161 0.91 25.39 -27.22
C GLU A 161 -0.40 24.59 -27.26
N LEU A 162 -0.32 23.26 -27.34
CA LEU A 162 -1.46 22.38 -27.34
C LEU A 162 -1.99 22.16 -25.92
N LEU A 163 -1.13 21.90 -24.94
CA LEU A 163 -1.54 21.81 -23.52
C LEU A 163 -2.17 23.10 -22.99
N GLU A 164 -1.70 24.25 -23.48
CA GLU A 164 -2.28 25.54 -23.12
C GLU A 164 -3.71 25.74 -23.62
N GLN A 165 -4.15 24.95 -24.58
CA GLN A 165 -5.48 25.04 -25.19
C GLN A 165 -6.45 24.00 -24.64
N VAL A 166 -5.99 22.95 -23.94
CA VAL A 166 -6.85 21.91 -23.39
C VAL A 166 -7.24 22.17 -21.93
N LEU A 167 -8.37 21.61 -21.52
CA LEU A 167 -8.78 21.52 -20.10
C LEU A 167 -9.05 20.07 -19.76
N PHE A 168 -8.90 19.69 -18.49
CA PHE A 168 -9.11 18.32 -18.03
C PHE A 168 -10.27 18.26 -17.04
N SER A 169 -11.17 17.31 -17.24
CA SER A 169 -11.99 16.84 -16.12
C SER A 169 -11.15 15.95 -15.20
N PRO A 170 -11.57 15.71 -13.95
CA PRO A 170 -10.95 14.68 -13.12
C PRO A 170 -10.94 13.34 -13.86
N ALA A 171 -9.74 12.80 -14.11
CA ALA A 171 -9.58 11.44 -14.60
C ALA A 171 -9.85 10.46 -13.44
N VAL A 172 -10.40 9.31 -13.77
CA VAL A 172 -10.95 8.38 -12.77
C VAL A 172 -10.63 6.95 -13.14
N ASP A 173 -10.40 6.12 -12.13
CA ASP A 173 -10.29 4.68 -12.28
C ASP A 173 -11.35 4.01 -11.41
N VAL A 174 -12.04 3.02 -11.98
CA VAL A 174 -13.11 2.29 -11.31
C VAL A 174 -12.78 0.81 -11.35
N ASN A 175 -12.64 0.20 -10.19
CA ASN A 175 -12.32 -1.20 -10.05
C ASN A 175 -13.53 -1.97 -9.47
N LEU A 176 -14.04 -2.92 -10.26
CA LEU A 176 -15.13 -3.83 -9.87
C LEU A 176 -14.64 -5.17 -9.28
N HIS A 177 -13.33 -5.30 -9.06
CA HIS A 177 -12.68 -6.50 -8.50
C HIS A 177 -13.05 -7.78 -9.27
N GLY A 178 -13.09 -7.67 -10.60
CA GLY A 178 -13.37 -8.79 -11.52
C GLY A 178 -14.85 -9.06 -11.81
N VAL A 179 -15.78 -8.27 -11.26
CA VAL A 179 -17.21 -8.41 -11.55
C VAL A 179 -17.56 -7.80 -12.91
N GLN A 180 -18.37 -8.54 -13.69
CA GLN A 180 -18.94 -8.06 -14.95
C GLN A 180 -20.27 -7.36 -14.71
N LEU A 181 -20.49 -6.25 -15.42
CA LEU A 181 -21.76 -5.53 -15.41
C LEU A 181 -22.75 -6.18 -16.37
N ALA A 182 -24.01 -6.30 -15.94
CA ALA A 182 -25.11 -6.73 -16.79
C ALA A 182 -25.72 -5.56 -17.58
N GLU A 183 -25.64 -4.35 -17.03
CA GLU A 183 -26.18 -3.11 -17.61
C GLU A 183 -25.13 -1.99 -17.50
N PRO A 184 -25.17 -0.99 -18.40
CA PRO A 184 -24.29 0.16 -18.31
C PRO A 184 -24.49 0.92 -16.99
N VAL A 185 -23.40 1.42 -16.45
CA VAL A 185 -23.38 2.34 -15.31
C VAL A 185 -23.18 3.77 -15.80
N GLU A 186 -23.55 4.75 -15.00
CA GLU A 186 -23.32 6.17 -15.31
C GLU A 186 -22.19 6.73 -14.46
N LEU A 187 -21.18 7.27 -15.11
CA LEU A 187 -20.08 7.98 -14.49
C LEU A 187 -20.26 9.48 -14.70
N GLU A 188 -20.54 10.21 -13.64
CA GLU A 188 -20.61 11.66 -13.65
C GLU A 188 -19.28 12.26 -13.16
N THR A 189 -18.71 13.19 -13.92
CA THR A 189 -17.54 13.98 -13.49
C THR A 189 -17.73 15.46 -13.83
N ARG A 190 -16.97 16.32 -13.16
CA ARG A 190 -17.07 17.76 -13.35
C ARG A 190 -16.65 18.16 -14.76
N ARG A 191 -17.43 19.06 -15.37
CA ARG A 191 -17.02 19.81 -16.57
C ARG A 191 -16.22 21.04 -16.14
N PRO A 192 -15.00 21.26 -16.66
CA PRO A 192 -14.22 22.46 -16.37
C PRO A 192 -14.94 23.71 -16.87
N SER A 193 -14.92 24.77 -16.06
CA SER A 193 -15.39 26.09 -16.51
C SER A 193 -14.50 26.59 -17.64
N GLY A 194 -15.07 27.24 -18.66
CA GLY A 194 -14.33 27.68 -19.85
C GLY A 194 -14.27 26.62 -20.97
N SER A 195 -14.88 25.45 -20.76
CA SER A 195 -15.03 24.41 -21.78
C SER A 195 -16.26 24.62 -22.68
N GLU A 196 -16.94 25.76 -22.57
CA GLU A 196 -18.06 26.13 -23.44
C GLU A 196 -17.59 26.23 -24.90
N GLY A 197 -18.22 25.44 -25.78
CA GLY A 197 -17.83 25.38 -27.20
C GLY A 197 -16.58 24.54 -27.49
N MET A 198 -15.99 23.87 -26.50
CA MET A 198 -14.93 22.88 -26.70
C MET A 198 -15.52 21.49 -27.03
N GLY A 199 -14.79 20.70 -27.80
CA GLY A 199 -15.05 19.28 -28.00
C GLY A 199 -14.56 18.46 -26.80
N CYS A 200 -15.22 17.34 -26.55
CA CYS A 200 -14.86 16.38 -25.50
C CYS A 200 -14.19 15.16 -26.13
N ILE A 201 -13.12 14.67 -25.52
CA ILE A 201 -12.45 13.42 -25.87
C ILE A 201 -12.48 12.51 -24.64
N LEU A 202 -12.99 11.29 -24.82
CA LEU A 202 -13.02 10.23 -23.82
C LEU A 202 -11.88 9.26 -24.12
N LEU A 203 -10.86 9.24 -23.26
CA LEU A 203 -9.71 8.36 -23.39
C LEU A 203 -9.79 7.27 -22.32
N LYS A 204 -9.72 6.02 -22.75
CA LYS A 204 -9.81 4.87 -21.84
C LYS A 204 -8.56 4.03 -21.94
N HIS A 205 -7.97 3.70 -20.81
CA HIS A 205 -6.89 2.72 -20.73
C HIS A 205 -7.46 1.31 -20.79
N HIS A 206 -6.87 0.40 -21.55
CA HIS A 206 -7.26 -1.00 -21.60
C HIS A 206 -6.09 -1.83 -21.09
N ASP A 207 -6.33 -2.70 -20.12
CA ASP A 207 -5.29 -3.55 -19.52
C ASP A 207 -4.52 -4.31 -20.60
N GLY A 208 -3.24 -3.97 -20.76
CA GLY A 208 -2.36 -4.57 -21.77
C GLY A 208 -2.53 -4.08 -23.22
N GLU A 209 -3.58 -3.34 -23.55
CA GLU A 209 -3.79 -2.76 -24.90
C GLU A 209 -3.44 -1.26 -24.96
N GLY A 210 -3.30 -0.58 -23.81
CA GLY A 210 -2.92 0.83 -23.75
C GLY A 210 -4.11 1.78 -23.80
N TRP A 211 -3.87 3.06 -24.10
CA TRP A 211 -4.93 4.06 -24.18
C TRP A 211 -5.63 4.04 -25.53
N THR A 212 -6.95 4.24 -25.54
CA THR A 212 -7.74 4.37 -26.77
C THR A 212 -8.74 5.54 -26.65
N ASP A 213 -9.06 6.15 -27.80
CA ASP A 213 -10.15 7.13 -27.89
C ASP A 213 -11.48 6.39 -28.09
N ILE A 214 -12.34 6.46 -27.07
CA ILE A 214 -13.66 5.81 -27.06
C ILE A 214 -14.80 6.81 -27.27
N THR A 215 -14.50 8.06 -27.65
CA THR A 215 -15.49 9.15 -27.76
C THR A 215 -16.63 8.76 -28.71
N ALA A 216 -16.31 8.15 -29.86
CA ALA A 216 -17.29 7.78 -30.87
C ALA A 216 -18.13 6.54 -30.52
N SER A 217 -17.63 5.68 -29.62
CA SER A 217 -18.25 4.41 -29.25
C SER A 217 -18.99 4.45 -27.92
N THR A 218 -18.97 5.59 -27.22
CA THR A 218 -19.47 5.73 -25.85
C THR A 218 -20.58 6.75 -25.81
N GLU A 219 -21.69 6.43 -25.17
CA GLU A 219 -22.77 7.39 -24.95
C GLU A 219 -22.40 8.32 -23.80
N TYR A 220 -22.51 9.63 -24.02
CA TYR A 220 -22.28 10.62 -22.99
C TYR A 220 -23.18 11.84 -23.16
N GLN A 221 -23.44 12.53 -22.06
CA GLN A 221 -24.26 13.73 -21.99
C GLN A 221 -23.47 14.85 -21.31
N ILE A 222 -23.39 16.00 -21.98
CA ILE A 222 -22.70 17.18 -21.46
C ILE A 222 -23.72 18.15 -20.87
N TYR A 223 -23.59 18.42 -19.58
CA TYR A 223 -24.33 19.42 -18.85
C TYR A 223 -23.49 20.70 -18.71
N PRO A 224 -24.05 21.82 -18.20
CA PRO A 224 -23.29 23.04 -17.96
C PRO A 224 -22.09 22.84 -17.01
N ASP A 225 -22.24 22.02 -15.97
CA ASP A 225 -21.28 21.85 -14.88
C ASP A 225 -20.72 20.42 -14.74
N ARG A 226 -21.28 19.46 -15.47
CA ARG A 226 -20.86 18.05 -15.44
C ARG A 226 -20.94 17.36 -16.80
N ILE A 227 -20.30 16.22 -16.91
CA ILE A 227 -20.45 15.26 -18.00
C ILE A 227 -20.86 13.91 -17.37
N SER A 228 -21.86 13.26 -17.96
CA SER A 228 -22.25 11.88 -17.61
C SER A 228 -21.84 10.96 -18.75
N VAL A 229 -21.14 9.87 -18.44
CA VAL A 229 -20.61 8.90 -19.40
C VAL A 229 -21.15 7.52 -19.06
N SER A 230 -21.75 6.84 -20.03
CA SER A 230 -22.29 5.48 -19.84
C SER A 230 -21.21 4.43 -20.15
N LEU A 231 -20.93 3.53 -19.20
CA LEU A 231 -19.84 2.54 -19.31
C LEU A 231 -20.31 1.12 -19.01
N LEU A 232 -19.81 0.13 -19.76
CA LEU A 232 -20.04 -1.30 -19.52
C LEU A 232 -18.82 -2.03 -18.95
N THR A 233 -17.64 -1.45 -19.14
CA THR A 233 -16.38 -1.96 -18.61
C THR A 233 -15.62 -0.78 -18.04
N PHE A 234 -14.86 -1.04 -16.99
CA PHE A 234 -14.10 0.00 -16.31
C PHE A 234 -12.61 -0.25 -16.37
N SER A 235 -11.92 0.86 -16.39
CA SER A 235 -10.49 1.05 -16.38
C SER A 235 -10.27 2.56 -16.26
N PRO A 236 -9.00 3.03 -16.16
CA PRO A 236 -8.73 4.46 -16.13
C PRO A 236 -9.39 5.19 -17.32
N LEU A 237 -10.22 6.18 -17.02
CA LEU A 237 -10.89 7.07 -17.96
C LEU A 237 -10.39 8.49 -17.73
N ASP A 238 -9.89 9.11 -18.80
CA ASP A 238 -9.56 10.53 -18.86
C ASP A 238 -10.53 11.26 -19.80
N ILE A 239 -10.90 12.48 -19.42
CA ILE A 239 -11.84 13.30 -20.18
C ILE A 239 -11.19 14.66 -20.45
N VAL A 240 -10.88 14.89 -21.72
CA VAL A 240 -10.12 16.05 -22.19
C VAL A 240 -11.02 16.95 -23.01
N TRP A 241 -10.98 18.25 -22.70
CA TRP A 241 -11.73 19.29 -23.41
C TRP A 241 -10.78 20.06 -24.30
N VAL A 242 -11.07 20.10 -25.60
CA VAL A 242 -10.16 20.65 -26.61
C VAL A 242 -10.92 21.54 -27.60
N PRO A 243 -10.29 22.53 -28.23
CA PRO A 243 -10.95 23.28 -29.31
C PRO A 243 -11.48 22.34 -30.39
N VAL A 244 -12.68 22.59 -30.91
CA VAL A 244 -13.38 21.65 -31.82
C VAL A 244 -12.55 21.33 -33.07
N ASN A 245 -11.79 22.30 -33.57
CA ASN A 245 -10.87 22.13 -34.72
C ASN A 245 -9.61 21.30 -34.40
N MET A 246 -9.36 20.96 -33.13
CA MET A 246 -8.19 20.21 -32.67
C MET A 246 -8.52 18.80 -32.17
N VAL A 247 -9.80 18.42 -32.07
CA VAL A 247 -10.25 17.12 -31.49
C VAL A 247 -9.47 15.92 -32.00
N ILE A 248 -9.38 15.76 -33.32
CA ILE A 248 -8.74 14.60 -33.94
C ILE A 248 -7.23 14.58 -33.65
N THR A 249 -6.56 15.72 -33.84
CA THR A 249 -5.10 15.83 -33.67
C THR A 249 -4.70 15.65 -32.21
N THR A 250 -5.41 16.32 -31.29
CA THR A 250 -5.15 16.22 -29.85
C THR A 250 -5.50 14.84 -29.30
N GLY A 251 -6.60 14.22 -29.73
CA GLY A 251 -7.00 12.90 -29.27
C GLY A 251 -5.96 11.83 -29.62
N LYS A 252 -5.52 11.80 -30.88
CA LYS A 252 -4.44 10.90 -31.31
C LYS A 252 -3.15 11.15 -30.52
N TRP A 253 -2.75 12.41 -30.39
CA TRP A 253 -1.55 12.78 -29.65
C TRP A 253 -1.62 12.36 -28.17
N MET A 254 -2.76 12.57 -27.50
CA MET A 254 -2.96 12.15 -26.12
C MET A 254 -2.85 10.63 -25.97
N VAL A 255 -3.48 9.87 -26.86
CA VAL A 255 -3.39 8.40 -26.88
C VAL A 255 -1.94 7.95 -27.03
N ASP A 256 -1.22 8.50 -28.00
CA ASP A 256 0.19 8.16 -28.25
C ASP A 256 1.06 8.49 -27.02
N THR A 257 0.83 9.67 -26.41
CA THR A 257 1.59 10.15 -25.26
C THR A 257 1.31 9.33 -24.00
N LEU A 258 0.05 9.12 -23.65
CA LEU A 258 -0.33 8.33 -22.50
C LEU A 258 0.14 6.88 -22.65
N SER A 259 -0.01 6.28 -23.83
CA SER A 259 0.48 4.92 -24.12
C SER A 259 2.00 4.82 -24.07
N SER A 260 2.72 5.87 -24.47
CA SER A 260 4.19 5.91 -24.32
C SER A 260 4.64 5.96 -22.85
N ARG A 261 3.77 6.36 -21.93
CA ARG A 261 4.07 6.59 -20.51
C ARG A 261 3.43 5.60 -19.55
N THR A 262 2.44 4.84 -20.00
CA THR A 262 1.95 3.69 -19.26
C THR A 262 2.89 2.50 -19.47
N LEU A 263 3.15 1.79 -18.38
CA LEU A 263 4.05 0.67 -18.29
C LEU A 263 3.29 -0.55 -17.80
N ASN A 264 3.17 -1.54 -18.68
CA ASN A 264 2.69 -2.87 -18.32
C ASN A 264 3.90 -3.67 -17.80
N CYS A 265 4.22 -3.49 -16.52
CA CYS A 265 5.48 -4.00 -15.97
C CYS A 265 5.39 -5.44 -15.45
N SER A 266 6.55 -6.10 -15.50
CA SER A 266 6.88 -7.29 -14.76
C SER A 266 8.08 -7.04 -13.84
N PHE A 267 8.17 -7.79 -12.76
CA PHE A 267 9.25 -7.72 -11.80
C PHE A 267 9.98 -9.06 -11.72
N ALA A 268 11.31 -8.99 -11.75
CA ALA A 268 12.18 -10.15 -11.64
C ALA A 268 13.26 -9.91 -10.59
N ALA A 269 13.47 -10.91 -9.75
CA ALA A 269 14.59 -10.96 -8.82
C ALA A 269 15.79 -11.60 -9.51
N TYR A 270 16.88 -10.85 -9.64
CA TYR A 270 18.17 -11.33 -10.12
C TYR A 270 19.19 -11.26 -9.00
N ALA A 271 20.03 -12.28 -8.90
CA ALA A 271 21.04 -12.33 -7.85
C ALA A 271 22.39 -12.77 -8.38
N LYS A 272 23.44 -12.19 -7.81
CA LYS A 272 24.82 -12.59 -8.00
C LYS A 272 25.41 -13.00 -6.65
N PRO A 273 25.63 -14.31 -6.42
CA PRO A 273 26.14 -14.79 -5.14
C PRO A 273 27.60 -14.38 -4.92
N HIS A 274 27.92 -13.96 -3.69
CA HIS A 274 29.27 -13.81 -3.17
C HIS A 274 29.46 -14.70 -1.93
N ARG A 275 30.68 -14.71 -1.37
CA ARG A 275 31.03 -15.58 -0.22
C ARG A 275 30.22 -15.25 1.04
N GLU A 276 30.03 -13.97 1.33
CA GLU A 276 29.41 -13.50 2.58
C GLU A 276 28.03 -12.86 2.36
N ASN A 277 27.76 -12.42 1.13
CA ASN A 277 26.54 -11.70 0.77
C ASN A 277 26.07 -12.07 -0.64
N VAL A 278 24.94 -11.52 -1.03
CA VAL A 278 24.34 -11.66 -2.35
C VAL A 278 24.06 -10.26 -2.87
N THR A 279 24.58 -9.94 -4.06
CA THR A 279 24.16 -8.73 -4.78
C THR A 279 22.83 -9.04 -5.43
N PHE A 280 21.76 -8.40 -4.96
CA PHE A 280 20.38 -8.70 -5.32
C PHE A 280 19.75 -7.51 -6.05
N HIS A 281 19.19 -7.77 -7.22
CA HIS A 281 18.59 -6.77 -8.08
C HIS A 281 17.12 -7.11 -8.27
N VAL A 282 16.23 -6.18 -7.95
CA VAL A 282 14.83 -6.26 -8.37
C VAL A 282 14.70 -5.43 -9.62
N VAL A 283 14.37 -6.08 -10.73
CA VAL A 283 14.33 -5.49 -12.06
C VAL A 283 12.87 -5.36 -12.49
N CYS A 284 12.46 -4.13 -12.77
CA CYS A 284 11.21 -3.76 -13.42
C CYS A 284 11.41 -3.70 -14.94
N ARG A 285 10.60 -4.45 -15.70
CA ARG A 285 10.61 -4.45 -17.17
C ARG A 285 9.21 -4.28 -17.72
N ASP A 286 9.08 -3.41 -18.71
CA ASP A 286 7.88 -3.37 -19.54
C ASP A 286 7.75 -4.71 -20.28
N ARG A 287 6.53 -5.27 -20.34
CA ARG A 287 6.25 -6.56 -20.99
C ARG A 287 6.54 -6.55 -22.49
N GLN A 288 6.65 -5.39 -23.12
CA GLN A 288 7.12 -5.27 -24.50
C GLN A 288 8.58 -5.71 -24.66
N VAL A 289 9.35 -5.81 -23.57
CA VAL A 289 10.73 -6.29 -23.57
C VAL A 289 10.77 -7.81 -23.41
N GLU A 290 10.71 -8.54 -24.51
CA GLU A 290 10.76 -10.01 -24.54
C GLU A 290 12.19 -10.55 -24.30
N THR A 291 12.71 -10.44 -23.07
CA THR A 291 14.02 -10.99 -22.71
C THR A 291 14.10 -11.47 -21.26
N ASP A 292 14.61 -12.68 -21.08
CA ASP A 292 15.01 -13.21 -19.77
C ASP A 292 16.49 -12.93 -19.46
N GLU A 293 17.28 -12.52 -20.45
CA GLU A 293 18.68 -12.15 -20.25
C GLU A 293 18.81 -10.90 -19.39
N TYR A 294 19.78 -10.90 -18.49
CA TYR A 294 20.18 -9.74 -17.69
C TYR A 294 21.70 -9.58 -17.72
N ARG A 295 22.27 -8.82 -16.79
CA ARG A 295 23.70 -8.57 -16.70
C ARG A 295 24.49 -9.88 -16.47
N PRO A 296 25.67 -10.04 -17.09
CA PRO A 296 26.49 -11.24 -16.89
C PRO A 296 26.79 -11.55 -15.42
N GLY A 297 26.61 -12.82 -15.05
CA GLY A 297 26.85 -13.32 -13.70
C GLY A 297 25.70 -13.12 -12.71
N PHE A 298 24.54 -12.65 -13.17
CA PHE A 298 23.31 -12.68 -12.41
C PHE A 298 22.42 -13.83 -12.88
N THR A 299 21.77 -14.49 -11.93
CA THR A 299 20.78 -15.55 -12.16
C THR A 299 19.41 -15.07 -11.72
N ARG A 300 18.36 -15.36 -12.49
CA ARG A 300 16.98 -15.04 -12.10
C ARG A 300 16.52 -16.03 -11.02
N TRP A 301 16.10 -15.53 -9.86
CA TRP A 301 15.63 -16.32 -8.72
C TRP A 301 14.12 -16.25 -8.49
N GLY A 302 13.43 -15.31 -9.14
CA GLY A 302 11.98 -15.15 -9.02
C GLY A 302 11.44 -14.17 -10.06
N TYR A 303 10.15 -14.28 -10.36
CA TYR A 303 9.44 -13.43 -11.32
C TYR A 303 7.97 -13.33 -10.94
N ASN A 304 7.38 -12.16 -11.10
CA ASN A 304 5.93 -12.00 -11.16
C ASN A 304 5.55 -10.75 -11.95
N ASP A 305 4.33 -10.71 -12.46
CA ASP A 305 3.78 -9.55 -13.15
C ASP A 305 3.25 -8.51 -12.15
N ALA A 306 3.24 -7.25 -12.56
CA ALA A 306 2.48 -6.23 -11.85
C ALA A 306 0.98 -6.55 -11.97
N TRP A 307 0.25 -6.38 -10.87
CA TRP A 307 -1.22 -6.54 -10.84
C TRP A 307 -1.96 -5.30 -11.33
N SER A 308 -1.27 -4.18 -11.46
CA SER A 308 -1.79 -2.92 -11.96
C SER A 308 -0.77 -2.28 -12.89
N ASP A 309 -1.24 -1.45 -13.81
CA ASP A 309 -0.35 -0.64 -14.61
C ASP A 309 0.45 0.31 -13.74
N LEU A 310 1.66 0.61 -14.21
CA LEU A 310 2.55 1.60 -13.63
C LEU A 310 2.72 2.73 -14.61
N TYR A 311 3.04 3.91 -14.12
CA TYR A 311 3.21 5.08 -14.94
C TYR A 311 4.62 5.63 -14.84
N HIS A 312 5.03 6.31 -15.89
CA HIS A 312 6.23 7.13 -15.87
C HIS A 312 6.21 8.07 -14.66
N GLY A 313 7.22 7.96 -13.80
CA GLY A 313 7.36 8.77 -12.60
C GLY A 313 6.74 8.22 -11.34
N ASP A 314 6.04 7.08 -11.40
CA ASP A 314 5.56 6.43 -10.19
C ASP A 314 6.74 6.11 -9.27
N SER A 315 6.62 6.52 -8.01
CA SER A 315 7.53 6.10 -6.95
C SER A 315 7.07 4.75 -6.43
N ILE A 316 7.93 3.75 -6.53
CA ILE A 316 7.69 2.42 -6.01
C ILE A 316 8.62 2.12 -4.86
N GLU A 317 8.07 1.51 -3.82
CA GLU A 317 8.79 0.96 -2.68
C GLU A 317 9.02 -0.53 -2.93
N VAL A 318 10.29 -0.92 -2.99
CA VAL A 318 10.70 -2.31 -3.14
C VAL A 318 11.22 -2.79 -1.80
N ALA A 319 10.49 -3.70 -1.16
CA ALA A 319 10.88 -4.36 0.08
C ALA A 319 11.30 -5.80 -0.19
N VAL A 320 12.46 -6.21 0.32
CA VAL A 320 13.03 -7.55 0.17
C VAL A 320 13.23 -8.15 1.55
N THR A 321 12.61 -9.31 1.80
CA THR A 321 12.70 -10.04 3.06
C THR A 321 13.34 -11.40 2.81
N VAL A 322 14.56 -11.60 3.31
CA VAL A 322 15.22 -12.93 3.31
C VAL A 322 14.69 -13.73 4.50
N HIS A 323 14.39 -15.02 4.33
CA HIS A 323 13.97 -15.90 5.43
C HIS A 323 15.02 -15.93 6.55
N GLY A 324 14.59 -15.55 7.77
CA GLY A 324 15.47 -15.41 8.94
C GLY A 324 16.35 -14.15 8.94
N GLY A 325 16.26 -13.30 7.91
CA GLY A 325 16.97 -12.04 7.79
C GLY A 325 16.13 -10.82 8.18
N LYS A 326 16.74 -9.64 8.07
CA LYS A 326 16.04 -8.34 8.17
C LYS A 326 15.48 -7.95 6.81
N GLU A 327 14.30 -7.33 6.81
CA GLU A 327 13.76 -6.67 5.63
C GLU A 327 14.65 -5.48 5.23
N LYS A 328 14.86 -5.32 3.92
CA LYS A 328 15.52 -4.14 3.32
C LYS A 328 14.56 -3.49 2.35
N THR A 329 14.46 -2.17 2.41
CA THR A 329 13.52 -1.38 1.61
C THR A 329 14.26 -0.28 0.88
N GLU A 330 13.93 -0.09 -0.40
CA GLU A 330 14.46 0.98 -1.23
C GLU A 330 13.33 1.60 -2.07
N LEU A 331 13.50 2.87 -2.43
CA LEU A 331 12.56 3.60 -3.29
C LEU A 331 13.11 3.71 -4.71
N MET A 332 12.24 3.62 -5.71
CA MET A 332 12.58 3.79 -7.11
C MET A 332 11.50 4.59 -7.83
N ASN A 333 11.90 5.66 -8.52
CA ASN A 333 11.01 6.38 -9.44
C ASN A 333 11.11 5.76 -10.83
N LEU A 334 10.01 5.24 -11.35
CA LEU A 334 9.97 4.57 -12.65
C LEU A 334 10.21 5.54 -13.79
N ARG A 335 10.99 5.10 -14.78
CA ARG A 335 11.24 5.81 -16.04
C ARG A 335 10.97 4.85 -17.18
N THR A 336 10.10 5.25 -18.09
CA THR A 336 9.69 4.42 -19.23
C THR A 336 10.88 3.91 -20.03
N MET A 337 11.80 4.81 -20.39
CA MET A 337 13.01 4.48 -21.16
C MET A 337 13.85 3.39 -20.48
N ASN A 338 13.91 3.39 -19.14
CA ASN A 338 14.68 2.40 -18.40
C ASN A 338 13.93 1.08 -18.28
N CYS A 339 12.60 1.11 -18.11
CA CYS A 339 11.78 -0.10 -18.03
C CYS A 339 11.68 -0.82 -19.38
N ARG A 340 11.76 -0.07 -20.50
CA ARG A 340 11.80 -0.59 -21.86
C ARG A 340 13.22 -0.95 -22.35
N ASP A 341 14.26 -0.69 -21.54
CA ASP A 341 15.61 -1.18 -21.83
C ASP A 341 15.67 -2.70 -21.68
N ARG A 342 16.55 -3.36 -22.46
CA ARG A 342 16.76 -4.82 -22.35
C ARG A 342 17.14 -5.25 -20.93
N ASN A 343 17.85 -4.42 -20.18
CA ASN A 343 18.20 -4.69 -18.80
C ASN A 343 17.10 -4.33 -17.81
N GLY A 344 16.08 -3.57 -18.21
CA GLY A 344 15.07 -3.02 -17.31
C GLY A 344 15.61 -1.98 -16.33
N GLN A 345 14.71 -1.36 -15.58
CA GLN A 345 15.07 -0.48 -14.47
C GLN A 345 15.22 -1.32 -13.22
N ASN A 346 16.26 -1.08 -12.40
CA ASN A 346 16.50 -1.93 -11.24
C ASN A 346 16.84 -1.14 -9.98
N VAL A 347 16.51 -1.77 -8.86
CA VAL A 347 17.01 -1.44 -7.52
C VAL A 347 18.01 -2.50 -7.13
N GLN A 348 19.21 -2.06 -6.74
CA GLN A 348 20.25 -2.93 -6.20
C GLN A 348 20.23 -2.90 -4.68
N MET A 349 20.27 -4.08 -4.07
CA MET A 349 20.41 -4.29 -2.64
C MET A 349 21.53 -5.29 -2.37
N LEU A 350 22.17 -5.17 -1.22
CA LEU A 350 23.12 -6.16 -0.73
C LEU A 350 22.45 -6.99 0.36
N LEU A 351 22.25 -8.29 0.14
CA LEU A 351 21.61 -9.19 1.09
C LEU A 351 22.65 -10.03 1.84
N ASP A 352 22.49 -10.16 3.15
CA ASP A 352 23.37 -10.97 3.97
C ASP A 352 22.99 -12.45 3.84
N ARG A 353 23.97 -13.35 3.70
CA ARG A 353 23.69 -14.79 3.68
C ARG A 353 23.25 -15.26 5.07
N PRO A 354 22.25 -16.16 5.18
CA PRO A 354 21.89 -16.77 6.47
C PRO A 354 23.09 -17.46 7.12
N THR A 355 23.23 -17.28 8.44
CA THR A 355 24.30 -17.92 9.21
C THR A 355 24.13 -19.44 9.17
N GLY A 356 25.00 -20.15 8.45
CA GLY A 356 24.90 -21.59 8.26
C GLY A 356 25.10 -22.07 6.81
N GLY A 357 25.28 -21.16 5.86
CA GLY A 357 25.58 -21.51 4.46
C GLY A 357 24.41 -22.14 3.71
N GLY A 358 23.18 -21.96 4.19
CA GLY A 358 21.97 -22.37 3.49
C GLY A 358 21.69 -21.50 2.26
N CYS A 359 20.87 -22.03 1.35
CA CYS A 359 20.37 -21.33 0.17
C CYS A 359 19.63 -20.07 0.59
N VAL A 360 19.83 -18.97 -0.14
CA VAL A 360 19.10 -17.73 0.12
C VAL A 360 17.70 -17.82 -0.48
N GLU A 361 16.66 -17.74 0.34
CA GLU A 361 15.27 -17.65 -0.09
C GLU A 361 14.53 -16.53 0.63
N GLY A 362 13.49 -16.00 0.02
CA GLY A 362 12.74 -14.88 0.57
C GLY A 362 11.62 -14.38 -0.33
N GLU A 363 11.10 -13.20 0.00
CA GLU A 363 9.98 -12.54 -0.66
C GLU A 363 10.37 -11.12 -1.06
N VAL A 364 9.95 -10.70 -2.26
CA VAL A 364 9.99 -9.30 -2.70
C VAL A 364 8.55 -8.81 -2.74
N THR A 365 8.31 -7.67 -2.09
CA THR A 365 7.05 -6.95 -2.17
C THR A 365 7.30 -5.59 -2.79
N VAL A 366 6.62 -5.30 -3.89
CA VAL A 366 6.65 -4.01 -4.57
C VAL A 366 5.35 -3.28 -4.27
N LYS A 367 5.45 -2.03 -3.82
CA LYS A 367 4.30 -1.20 -3.52
C LYS A 367 4.39 0.15 -4.23
N THR A 368 3.26 0.73 -4.55
CA THR A 368 3.14 2.16 -4.85
C THR A 368 2.36 2.83 -3.74
N PRO A 369 2.60 4.13 -3.45
CA PRO A 369 1.73 4.90 -2.58
C PRO A 369 0.28 4.96 -3.07
N ARG A 370 0.06 4.81 -4.39
CA ARG A 370 -1.25 4.93 -5.06
C ARG A 370 -2.09 3.66 -4.98
N ALA A 371 -1.53 2.53 -5.40
CA ALA A 371 -2.24 1.25 -5.56
C ALA A 371 -1.95 0.27 -4.41
N GLY A 372 -1.15 0.66 -3.42
CA GLY A 372 -0.70 -0.25 -2.37
C GLY A 372 0.25 -1.30 -2.96
N ARG A 373 -0.10 -2.58 -2.87
CA ARG A 373 0.78 -3.66 -3.35
C ARG A 373 0.60 -3.87 -4.86
N VAL A 374 1.67 -3.67 -5.62
CA VAL A 374 1.68 -3.81 -7.10
C VAL A 374 2.15 -5.19 -7.52
N CYS A 375 3.12 -5.76 -6.83
CA CYS A 375 3.67 -7.06 -7.15
C CYS A 375 4.20 -7.74 -5.88
N GLN A 376 4.10 -9.06 -5.85
CA GLN A 376 4.72 -9.89 -4.83
C GLN A 376 5.32 -11.12 -5.47
N LEU A 377 6.60 -11.39 -5.26
CA LEU A 377 7.27 -12.57 -5.79
C LEU A 377 8.11 -13.24 -4.71
N VAL A 378 8.20 -14.56 -4.79
CA VAL A 378 9.11 -15.36 -3.97
C VAL A 378 10.38 -15.59 -4.79
N PHE A 379 11.52 -15.55 -4.13
CA PHE A 379 12.80 -15.87 -4.77
C PHE A 379 13.54 -16.96 -3.99
N LYS A 380 14.29 -17.79 -4.72
CA LYS A 380 15.11 -18.84 -4.15
C LYS A 380 16.40 -19.02 -4.95
N GLU A 381 17.52 -19.09 -4.24
CA GLU A 381 18.81 -19.53 -4.79
C GLU A 381 18.64 -20.97 -5.28
N GLU A 382 18.68 -21.15 -6.60
CA GLU A 382 18.76 -22.49 -7.18
C GLU A 382 20.10 -23.10 -6.75
N ASP A 383 20.03 -24.24 -6.06
CA ASP A 383 21.22 -25.05 -5.85
C ASP A 383 21.75 -25.37 -7.25
N ASP A 384 22.95 -24.89 -7.55
CA ASP A 384 23.73 -25.38 -8.69
C ASP A 384 23.82 -26.89 -8.47
N VAL A 385 22.88 -27.64 -9.08
CA VAL A 385 22.76 -29.09 -8.95
C VAL A 385 24.11 -29.58 -9.38
N SER A 386 24.90 -29.93 -8.38
CA SER A 386 26.32 -30.09 -8.56
C SER A 386 26.50 -31.07 -9.70
N THR A 387 27.24 -30.66 -10.73
CA THR A 387 27.88 -31.54 -11.72
C THR A 387 28.91 -32.46 -11.02
N ARG A 388 28.54 -33.06 -9.88
CA ARG A 388 29.09 -34.26 -9.28
C ARG A 388 28.34 -35.44 -9.86
N ASP A 389 28.58 -35.70 -11.14
CA ASP A 389 28.78 -37.07 -11.56
C ASP A 389 29.89 -37.07 -12.61
N GLY A 390 31.11 -36.97 -12.10
CA GLY A 390 32.31 -37.32 -12.83
C GLY A 390 32.35 -38.82 -13.05
N THR A 391 31.55 -39.33 -13.98
CA THR A 391 31.82 -40.60 -14.65
C THR A 391 32.07 -40.29 -16.12
N GLY A 392 33.34 -40.35 -16.51
CA GLY A 392 33.82 -39.85 -17.79
C GLY A 392 33.09 -40.48 -18.99
N MET A 393 32.64 -39.62 -19.91
CA MET A 393 32.42 -40.04 -21.28
C MET A 393 33.04 -39.04 -22.24
N ARG A 394 33.80 -39.61 -23.18
CA ARG A 394 34.64 -38.97 -24.19
C ARG A 394 33.92 -37.88 -24.96
N ARG A 395 34.67 -36.79 -25.19
CA ARG A 395 34.49 -35.82 -26.29
C ARG A 395 34.05 -36.54 -27.57
N THR A 396 32.85 -36.24 -28.03
CA THR A 396 32.48 -36.33 -29.45
C THR A 396 31.94 -34.98 -29.89
N SER A 397 32.40 -34.59 -31.06
CA SER A 397 32.39 -33.25 -31.65
C SER A 397 30.99 -32.69 -31.85
N GLN A 398 30.81 -31.40 -31.53
CA GLN A 398 29.67 -30.59 -31.98
C GLN A 398 29.59 -30.62 -33.51
N LYS A 399 28.59 -31.34 -34.04
CA LYS A 399 28.17 -31.27 -35.43
C LYS A 399 26.95 -30.35 -35.50
N ARG A 400 27.05 -29.34 -36.37
CA ARG A 400 26.00 -28.39 -36.76
C ARG A 400 24.63 -29.06 -36.89
N LEU A 401 23.61 -28.48 -36.29
CA LEU A 401 22.22 -28.75 -36.62
C LEU A 401 21.68 -27.58 -37.46
N ASN A 402 21.44 -27.87 -38.74
CA ASN A 402 20.49 -27.13 -39.56
C ASN A 402 19.06 -27.56 -39.15
N PRO A 403 18.05 -26.69 -39.33
CA PRO A 403 16.67 -27.01 -39.04
C PRO A 403 16.07 -27.89 -40.15
N SER A 404 15.11 -28.74 -39.79
CA SER A 404 14.30 -29.52 -40.73
C SER A 404 12.83 -29.52 -40.29
N PRO A 405 11.91 -29.75 -41.23
CA PRO A 405 10.69 -28.96 -41.36
C PRO A 405 9.43 -29.62 -40.80
N LEU A 406 8.38 -28.79 -40.72
CA LEU A 406 6.97 -29.08 -40.42
C LEU A 406 6.46 -30.43 -40.97
N PRO A 407 5.58 -31.15 -40.25
CA PRO A 407 4.81 -32.23 -40.82
C PRO A 407 3.45 -31.77 -41.33
N ALA A 408 3.07 -32.39 -42.45
CA ALA A 408 1.86 -32.19 -43.22
C ALA A 408 0.60 -32.83 -42.60
N VAL A 409 -0.52 -32.41 -43.16
CA VAL A 409 -1.92 -32.62 -42.78
C VAL A 409 -2.49 -33.97 -43.29
N VAL A 410 -3.59 -34.39 -42.64
CA VAL A 410 -4.73 -35.29 -43.03
C VAL A 410 -4.54 -36.83 -43.08
N PRO A 411 -5.61 -37.67 -43.02
CA PRO A 411 -7.01 -37.46 -42.56
C PRO A 411 -7.62 -38.54 -41.62
N GLU A 412 -8.81 -38.17 -41.11
CA GLU A 412 -9.93 -38.95 -40.53
C GLU A 412 -10.06 -40.46 -40.84
N LYS A 413 -10.56 -41.23 -39.85
CA LYS A 413 -11.83 -42.01 -39.97
C LYS A 413 -12.31 -42.70 -38.67
N LYS A 414 -13.56 -42.36 -38.29
CA LYS A 414 -14.73 -43.18 -37.91
C LYS A 414 -14.67 -44.31 -36.82
N LYS A 415 -15.54 -44.08 -35.81
CA LYS A 415 -16.59 -44.96 -35.21
C LYS A 415 -16.27 -46.38 -34.70
N LYS A 416 -16.56 -46.61 -33.40
CA LYS A 416 -17.51 -47.62 -32.82
C LYS A 416 -17.45 -47.53 -31.28
N GLN A 417 -18.51 -47.23 -30.53
CA GLN A 417 -19.70 -48.01 -30.16
C GLN A 417 -19.45 -49.17 -29.13
N GLN A 418 -19.87 -48.90 -27.89
CA GLN A 418 -20.65 -49.75 -26.95
C GLN A 418 -20.06 -50.96 -26.18
N LYS A 419 -20.66 -51.10 -24.97
CA LYS A 419 -20.75 -52.23 -24.00
C LYS A 419 -19.57 -52.37 -23.04
N GLY A 420 -19.73 -52.55 -21.72
CA GLY A 420 -20.86 -52.93 -20.87
C GLY A 420 -20.47 -54.09 -19.95
N GLY A 421 -20.85 -54.04 -18.66
CA GLY A 421 -20.84 -55.21 -17.74
C GLY A 421 -20.02 -55.01 -16.45
N LYS A 422 -20.69 -54.91 -15.29
CA LYS A 422 -20.82 -55.97 -14.23
C LYS A 422 -19.48 -56.33 -13.58
N GLY A 423 -19.21 -56.09 -12.30
CA GLY A 423 -20.02 -56.40 -11.11
C GLY A 423 -19.47 -57.69 -10.47
N ARG A 424 -19.04 -57.65 -9.20
CA ARG A 424 -18.91 -58.83 -8.33
C ARG A 424 -18.82 -58.45 -6.85
N GLN A 425 -19.69 -59.07 -6.07
CA GLN A 425 -19.74 -59.16 -4.61
C GLN A 425 -18.76 -60.21 -4.07
N ALA A 426 -18.41 -60.02 -2.79
CA ALA A 426 -18.22 -60.98 -1.68
C ALA A 426 -17.39 -62.26 -1.89
N ASP A 427 -16.46 -62.55 -0.97
CA ASP A 427 -16.71 -63.56 0.07
C ASP A 427 -15.72 -63.47 1.25
N GLN A 428 -16.15 -64.09 2.35
CA GLN A 428 -15.60 -64.17 3.70
C GLN A 428 -14.41 -65.14 3.84
N GLY A 429 -13.65 -65.01 4.94
CA GLY A 429 -12.70 -66.03 5.39
C GLY A 429 -12.08 -65.70 6.76
N ALA A 430 -12.26 -66.62 7.71
CA ALA A 430 -12.05 -66.50 9.16
C ALA A 430 -10.57 -66.52 9.66
N GLY A 431 -10.39 -66.16 10.96
CA GLY A 431 -9.12 -66.04 11.72
C GLY A 431 -8.36 -67.36 12.03
N PRO A 432 -7.54 -67.51 13.12
CA PRO A 432 -7.54 -66.76 14.39
C PRO A 432 -6.16 -66.44 15.06
N SER A 433 -6.27 -65.67 16.16
CA SER A 433 -5.47 -65.66 17.41
C SER A 433 -3.96 -65.33 17.42
N GLY A 434 -3.62 -64.30 18.21
CA GLY A 434 -2.29 -64.08 18.76
C GLY A 434 -2.29 -62.89 19.72
N ALA A 435 -2.56 -63.13 21.00
CA ALA A 435 -2.62 -62.11 22.05
C ALA A 435 -1.22 -61.54 22.38
N ARG A 436 -1.06 -60.22 22.25
CA ARG A 436 -0.04 -59.43 22.96
C ARG A 436 -0.69 -58.15 23.47
N LYS A 437 -0.63 -57.97 24.79
CA LYS A 437 -1.00 -56.73 25.47
C LYS A 437 0.16 -55.74 25.27
N ASP A 438 0.04 -54.90 24.26
CA ASP A 438 0.85 -53.69 24.14
C ASP A 438 -0.01 -52.51 24.63
N SER A 439 0.51 -51.79 25.60
CA SER A 439 -0.09 -50.57 26.13
C SER A 439 0.01 -49.46 25.07
N GLU A 440 -1.06 -49.29 24.29
CA GLU A 440 -1.22 -48.17 23.36
C GLU A 440 -1.12 -46.85 24.12
N ALA A 441 -0.04 -46.11 23.84
CA ALA A 441 0.00 -44.68 24.09
C ALA A 441 -1.14 -44.08 23.27
N ARG A 442 -2.16 -43.56 23.95
CA ARG A 442 -3.23 -42.81 23.28
C ARG A 442 -2.61 -41.56 22.68
N ASP A 443 -2.35 -41.61 21.37
CA ASP A 443 -2.12 -40.41 20.58
C ASP A 443 -3.34 -39.50 20.78
N SER A 444 -3.16 -38.44 21.55
CA SER A 444 -4.18 -37.42 21.75
C SER A 444 -4.49 -36.81 20.39
N GLU A 445 -5.67 -37.11 19.85
CA GLU A 445 -6.18 -36.55 18.60
C GLU A 445 -6.17 -35.02 18.73
N GLU A 446 -5.42 -34.34 17.86
CA GLU A 446 -5.29 -32.88 17.86
C GLU A 446 -6.67 -32.28 17.55
N THR A 447 -7.19 -31.42 18.41
CA THR A 447 -8.50 -30.80 18.17
C THR A 447 -8.38 -29.64 17.19
N ILE A 448 -9.49 -29.22 16.57
CA ILE A 448 -9.48 -28.02 15.71
C ILE A 448 -9.10 -26.76 16.48
N GLU A 449 -9.47 -26.68 17.77
CA GLU A 449 -9.12 -25.58 18.66
C GLU A 449 -7.60 -25.55 18.90
N ASP A 450 -6.96 -26.70 19.11
CA ASP A 450 -5.50 -26.80 19.23
C ASP A 450 -4.82 -26.32 17.94
N LEU A 451 -5.30 -26.80 16.79
CA LEU A 451 -4.73 -26.43 15.48
C LEU A 451 -4.87 -24.93 15.21
N ILE A 452 -6.05 -24.35 15.45
CA ILE A 452 -6.31 -22.92 15.26
C ILE A 452 -5.49 -22.10 16.25
N THR A 453 -5.50 -22.44 17.55
CA THR A 453 -4.80 -21.69 18.60
C THR A 453 -3.29 -21.66 18.36
N ASN A 454 -2.70 -22.80 18.02
CA ASN A 454 -1.26 -22.90 17.74
C ASN A 454 -0.83 -22.13 16.48
N ASN A 455 -1.75 -21.85 15.56
CA ASN A 455 -1.46 -21.22 14.27
C ASN A 455 -2.25 -19.92 14.04
N TYR A 456 -2.86 -19.34 15.07
CA TYR A 456 -3.84 -18.26 14.93
C TYR A 456 -3.29 -17.03 14.21
N THR A 457 -2.07 -16.61 14.55
CA THR A 457 -1.41 -15.44 13.94
C THR A 457 -1.12 -15.64 12.46
N LEU A 458 -0.75 -16.86 12.06
CA LEU A 458 -0.52 -17.23 10.67
C LEU A 458 -1.83 -17.21 9.89
N LEU A 459 -2.83 -17.93 10.39
CA LEU A 459 -4.14 -18.07 9.75
C LEU A 459 -4.80 -16.69 9.60
N ARG A 460 -4.83 -15.87 10.66
CA ARG A 460 -5.42 -14.53 10.63
C ARG A 460 -4.79 -13.61 9.58
N ARG A 461 -3.49 -13.77 9.28
CA ARG A 461 -2.78 -12.92 8.31
C ARG A 461 -2.87 -13.40 6.86
N ARG A 462 -2.97 -14.72 6.64
CA ARG A 462 -2.79 -15.32 5.31
C ARG A 462 -4.08 -15.85 4.70
N LEU A 463 -5.16 -16.01 5.46
CA LEU A 463 -6.43 -16.49 4.92
C LEU A 463 -7.15 -15.41 4.09
N GLN A 464 -7.56 -15.80 2.89
CA GLN A 464 -8.49 -15.04 2.04
C GLN A 464 -9.88 -15.64 2.24
N VAL A 465 -10.58 -15.12 3.24
CA VAL A 465 -11.83 -15.69 3.77
C VAL A 465 -12.92 -15.79 2.70
N GLU A 466 -12.95 -14.84 1.78
CA GLU A 466 -13.92 -14.76 0.68
C GLU A 466 -13.89 -16.01 -0.21
N LYS A 467 -12.71 -16.61 -0.40
CA LYS A 467 -12.54 -17.84 -1.18
C LYS A 467 -12.92 -19.10 -0.40
N LEU A 468 -12.91 -19.04 0.93
CA LEU A 468 -13.11 -20.21 1.79
C LEU A 468 -14.56 -20.37 2.25
N ILE A 469 -15.29 -19.28 2.44
CA ILE A 469 -16.69 -19.29 2.90
C ILE A 469 -17.60 -20.20 2.07
N PRO A 470 -17.56 -20.20 0.71
CA PRO A 470 -18.39 -21.11 -0.07
C PRO A 470 -18.18 -22.58 0.28
N HIS A 471 -16.93 -22.99 0.50
CA HIS A 471 -16.57 -24.37 0.84
C HIS A 471 -16.99 -24.75 2.27
N PHE A 472 -16.89 -23.83 3.23
CA PHE A 472 -17.40 -24.05 4.58
C PHE A 472 -18.92 -24.20 4.63
N ILE A 473 -19.65 -23.42 3.81
CA ILE A 473 -21.11 -23.52 3.69
C ILE A 473 -21.50 -24.83 2.98
N GLU A 474 -20.80 -25.19 1.89
CA GLU A 474 -21.02 -26.45 1.16
C GLU A 474 -20.90 -27.67 2.08
N ARG A 475 -19.96 -27.64 3.03
CA ARG A 475 -19.78 -28.68 4.05
C ARG A 475 -20.68 -28.55 5.28
N ARG A 476 -21.59 -27.58 5.30
CA ARG A 476 -22.50 -27.30 6.43
C ARG A 476 -21.77 -27.03 7.74
N MET A 477 -20.53 -26.52 7.67
CA MET A 477 -19.76 -26.09 8.83
C MET A 477 -20.14 -24.67 9.25
N LEU A 478 -20.50 -23.85 8.25
CA LEU A 478 -21.06 -22.52 8.42
C LEU A 478 -22.42 -22.44 7.74
N ASP A 479 -23.26 -21.56 8.26
CA ASP A 479 -24.53 -21.15 7.66
C ASP A 479 -24.45 -19.72 7.10
N PHE A 480 -25.56 -19.26 6.50
CA PHE A 480 -25.61 -17.93 5.90
C PHE A 480 -25.50 -16.79 6.94
N PRO A 481 -26.14 -16.87 8.14
CA PRO A 481 -25.87 -15.94 9.23
C PRO A 481 -24.39 -15.86 9.63
N ASP A 482 -23.68 -16.99 9.73
CA ASP A 482 -22.24 -16.97 10.04
C ASP A 482 -21.45 -16.18 8.99
N LYS A 483 -21.76 -16.38 7.70
CA LYS A 483 -21.15 -15.62 6.61
C LYS A 483 -21.33 -14.13 6.82
N GLN A 484 -22.52 -13.67 7.24
CA GLN A 484 -22.75 -12.25 7.50
C GLN A 484 -21.89 -11.74 8.66
N VAL A 485 -21.78 -12.50 9.75
CA VAL A 485 -20.91 -12.15 10.89
C VAL A 485 -19.46 -12.00 10.44
N VAL A 486 -18.96 -12.95 9.65
CA VAL A 486 -17.59 -12.91 9.11
C VAL A 486 -17.39 -11.72 8.18
N MET A 487 -18.32 -11.50 7.23
CA MET A 487 -18.22 -10.47 6.21
C MET A 487 -18.50 -9.05 6.75
N SER A 488 -19.12 -8.93 7.92
CA SER A 488 -19.31 -7.63 8.62
C SER A 488 -17.99 -6.97 9.03
N LYS A 489 -16.89 -7.75 9.10
CA LYS A 489 -15.58 -7.21 9.42
C LYS A 489 -14.97 -6.54 8.19
N THR A 490 -14.51 -5.31 8.36
CA THR A 490 -13.99 -4.47 7.26
C THR A 490 -12.61 -4.90 6.78
N THR A 491 -11.75 -5.40 7.68
CA THR A 491 -10.38 -5.78 7.33
C THR A 491 -10.26 -7.28 7.03
N THR A 492 -9.39 -7.68 6.10
CA THR A 492 -9.12 -9.10 5.79
C THR A 492 -8.72 -9.90 7.03
N SER A 493 -7.86 -9.32 7.88
CA SER A 493 -7.46 -9.90 9.16
C SER A 493 -8.59 -9.98 10.18
N GLY A 494 -9.53 -9.02 10.15
CA GLY A 494 -10.75 -9.06 10.95
C GLY A 494 -11.70 -10.17 10.51
N LYS A 495 -11.92 -10.32 9.20
CA LYS A 495 -12.72 -11.41 8.62
C LYS A 495 -12.11 -12.77 8.98
N ALA A 496 -10.79 -12.92 8.84
CA ALA A 496 -10.11 -14.17 9.17
C ALA A 496 -10.22 -14.49 10.66
N GLY A 497 -10.06 -13.49 11.54
CA GLY A 497 -10.28 -13.65 12.99
C GLY A 497 -11.69 -14.14 13.32
N ALA A 498 -12.71 -13.48 12.77
CA ALA A 498 -14.11 -13.85 12.98
C ALA A 498 -14.44 -15.27 12.48
N LEU A 499 -13.90 -15.66 11.32
CA LEU A 499 -14.06 -17.02 10.80
C LEU A 499 -13.45 -18.06 11.76
N LEU A 500 -12.23 -17.84 12.24
CA LEU A 500 -11.54 -18.77 13.13
C LEU A 500 -12.23 -18.89 14.49
N GLU A 501 -12.73 -17.78 15.02
CA GLU A 501 -13.53 -17.75 16.25
C GLU A 501 -14.82 -18.58 16.10
N LEU A 502 -15.55 -18.40 15.00
CA LEU A 502 -16.78 -19.17 14.72
C LEU A 502 -16.51 -20.67 14.58
N LEU A 503 -15.46 -21.05 13.86
CA LEU A 503 -15.08 -22.47 13.71
C LEU A 503 -14.70 -23.10 15.05
N THR A 504 -14.00 -22.36 15.91
CA THR A 504 -13.64 -22.79 17.26
C THR A 504 -14.88 -22.92 18.15
N GLN A 505 -15.77 -21.92 18.11
CA GLN A 505 -16.99 -21.88 18.92
C GLN A 505 -17.98 -23.00 18.55
N LYS A 506 -18.16 -23.29 17.26
CA LYS A 506 -19.08 -24.34 16.80
C LYS A 506 -18.51 -25.74 17.03
N GLY A 507 -17.19 -25.92 16.96
CA GLY A 507 -16.53 -27.21 17.13
C GLY A 507 -16.94 -28.28 16.10
N THR A 508 -17.61 -27.88 15.02
CA THR A 508 -18.14 -28.78 13.97
C THR A 508 -17.09 -29.16 12.94
N CYS A 509 -15.99 -28.41 12.85
CA CYS A 509 -14.94 -28.57 11.84
C CYS A 509 -13.82 -29.47 12.37
N LYS A 510 -13.53 -30.58 11.69
CA LYS A 510 -12.35 -31.40 12.02
C LYS A 510 -11.06 -30.81 11.40
N PRO A 511 -9.88 -31.02 12.02
CA PRO A 511 -8.60 -30.57 11.46
C PRO A 511 -8.38 -30.97 10.00
N GLU A 512 -8.71 -32.21 9.63
CA GLU A 512 -8.51 -32.74 8.27
C GLU A 512 -9.42 -32.03 7.26
N GLU A 513 -10.67 -31.76 7.66
CA GLU A 513 -11.63 -31.08 6.82
C GLU A 513 -11.28 -29.59 6.66
N PHE A 514 -10.76 -28.96 7.71
CA PHE A 514 -10.24 -27.59 7.64
C PHE A 514 -9.10 -27.49 6.62
N VAL A 515 -8.14 -28.41 6.68
CA VAL A 515 -7.01 -28.46 5.73
C VAL A 515 -7.50 -28.70 4.31
N GLU A 516 -8.46 -29.60 4.09
CA GLU A 516 -9.01 -29.84 2.75
C GLU A 516 -9.72 -28.60 2.18
N ILE A 517 -10.45 -27.86 3.02
CA ILE A 517 -11.11 -26.60 2.62
C ILE A 517 -10.05 -25.55 2.23
N LEU A 518 -8.94 -25.46 2.98
CA LEU A 518 -7.83 -24.58 2.62
C LEU A 518 -7.20 -24.96 1.29
N GLU A 519 -7.02 -26.25 1.00
CA GLU A 519 -6.49 -26.70 -0.29
C GLU A 519 -7.45 -26.34 -1.45
N LYS A 520 -8.77 -26.42 -1.24
CA LYS A 520 -9.78 -26.03 -2.24
C LYS A 520 -9.87 -24.52 -2.47
N GLY A 521 -9.62 -23.71 -1.45
CA GLY A 521 -9.66 -22.24 -1.54
C GLY A 521 -8.40 -21.57 -2.08
N ASP A 522 -7.49 -22.33 -2.70
CA ASP A 522 -6.16 -21.88 -3.15
C ASP A 522 -5.18 -21.47 -2.03
N HIS A 523 -5.37 -21.97 -0.80
CA HIS A 523 -4.47 -21.70 0.34
C HIS A 523 -3.43 -22.80 0.57
N ARG A 524 -2.95 -23.45 -0.51
CA ARG A 524 -1.93 -24.52 -0.41
C ARG A 524 -0.68 -24.10 0.36
N HIS A 525 -0.25 -22.85 0.19
CA HIS A 525 0.89 -22.27 0.92
C HIS A 525 0.66 -22.21 2.44
N VAL A 526 -0.58 -22.02 2.91
CA VAL A 526 -0.93 -22.05 4.33
C VAL A 526 -0.90 -23.48 4.84
N VAL A 527 -1.45 -24.42 4.05
CA VAL A 527 -1.48 -25.85 4.38
C VAL A 527 -0.07 -26.41 4.55
N ASP A 528 0.86 -26.05 3.66
CA ASP A 528 2.26 -26.48 3.77
C ASP A 528 2.90 -25.99 5.07
N GLN A 529 2.58 -24.76 5.50
CA GLN A 529 3.05 -24.22 6.78
C GLN A 529 2.42 -24.91 7.99
N LEU A 530 1.13 -25.26 7.94
CA LEU A 530 0.45 -26.02 8.99
C LEU A 530 1.06 -27.43 9.17
N LYS A 531 1.46 -28.08 8.07
CA LYS A 531 2.14 -29.39 8.12
C LYS A 531 3.51 -29.28 8.80
N ILE A 532 4.23 -28.19 8.55
CA ILE A 532 5.52 -27.91 9.19
C ILE A 532 5.34 -27.68 10.70
N THR A 533 4.35 -26.88 11.12
CA THR A 533 4.11 -26.59 12.55
C THR A 533 3.62 -27.82 13.31
N SER A 534 2.74 -28.63 12.72
CA SER A 534 2.28 -29.89 13.33
C SER A 534 3.45 -30.87 13.55
N THR A 535 4.35 -31.01 12.56
CA THR A 535 5.55 -31.85 12.71
C THR A 535 6.46 -31.37 13.84
N ARG A 536 6.64 -30.04 13.95
CA ARG A 536 7.44 -29.44 15.03
C ARG A 536 6.83 -29.69 16.41
N ASN A 537 5.50 -29.61 16.54
CA ASN A 537 4.80 -29.82 17.80
C ASN A 537 4.84 -31.30 18.25
N LYS A 538 4.90 -32.25 17.32
CA LYS A 538 5.12 -33.67 17.65
C LYS A 538 6.51 -33.92 18.22
N ILE A 539 7.53 -33.24 17.70
CA ILE A 539 8.92 -33.38 18.19
C ILE A 539 9.05 -32.82 19.61
N THR A 540 8.44 -31.67 19.92
CA THR A 540 8.54 -31.05 21.25
C THR A 540 7.78 -31.78 22.35
N LYS A 541 6.74 -32.57 22.03
CA LYS A 541 6.02 -33.38 23.02
C LYS A 541 6.68 -34.73 23.33
N GLY A 542 7.63 -35.20 22.51
CA GLY A 542 8.24 -36.53 22.65
C GLY A 542 9.38 -36.66 23.66
N ASP A 543 10.06 -35.56 24.01
CA ASP A 543 11.37 -35.63 24.73
C ASP A 543 11.32 -35.28 26.23
N ASP A 544 10.15 -34.96 26.82
CA ASP A 544 10.09 -34.50 28.21
C ASP A 544 9.97 -35.64 29.26
N THR A 545 10.26 -36.88 28.87
CA THR A 545 10.20 -38.04 29.76
C THR A 545 11.60 -38.59 30.07
N GLY A 546 12.42 -37.82 30.79
CA GLY A 546 13.56 -38.40 31.50
C GLY A 546 14.86 -37.61 31.54
N MET A 547 14.88 -36.40 32.09
CA MET A 547 16.11 -35.87 32.69
C MET A 547 15.91 -35.46 34.15
N ARG A 548 16.28 -36.40 35.01
CA ARG A 548 16.39 -36.26 36.46
C ARG A 548 17.61 -35.39 36.78
N ARG A 549 17.36 -34.26 37.46
CA ARG A 549 18.34 -33.28 37.95
C ARG A 549 19.51 -33.89 38.74
N THR A 550 20.73 -33.38 38.51
CA THR A 550 21.76 -33.28 39.55
C THR A 550 22.20 -31.83 39.71
N SER A 551 21.88 -31.26 40.87
CA SER A 551 22.20 -29.90 41.30
C SER A 551 23.71 -29.76 41.58
N GLN A 552 24.41 -28.87 40.87
CA GLN A 552 25.76 -28.44 41.24
C GLN A 552 25.79 -26.99 41.74
N LYS A 553 26.23 -26.90 42.99
CA LYS A 553 26.56 -25.73 43.83
C LYS A 553 27.64 -24.86 43.16
N ARG A 554 27.46 -23.54 43.12
CA ARG A 554 28.55 -22.56 42.88
C ARG A 554 28.77 -21.68 44.13
N PRO A 555 30.03 -21.44 44.56
CA PRO A 555 30.36 -20.62 45.71
C PRO A 555 30.58 -19.14 45.37
N ARG A 556 30.50 -18.31 46.43
CA ARG A 556 30.66 -16.85 46.47
C ARG A 556 32.13 -16.39 46.48
N SER A 557 32.27 -15.12 46.07
CA SER A 557 33.09 -14.00 46.62
C SER A 557 34.58 -13.75 46.22
N SER A 558 34.75 -12.57 45.57
CA SER A 558 35.67 -11.43 45.90
C SER A 558 37.16 -11.46 45.45
N PRO A 559 37.91 -10.32 45.42
CA PRO A 559 37.55 -8.88 45.28
C PRO A 559 38.44 -8.06 44.29
N LEU A 560 38.05 -6.79 44.07
CA LEU A 560 38.76 -5.69 43.38
C LEU A 560 40.11 -5.28 44.03
N PRO A 561 40.91 -4.44 43.34
CA PRO A 561 41.46 -3.27 44.02
C PRO A 561 41.27 -1.93 43.27
N ALA A 562 41.28 -0.87 44.08
CA ALA A 562 41.08 0.53 43.80
C ALA A 562 42.38 1.26 43.38
N VAL A 563 42.25 2.38 42.66
CA VAL A 563 43.23 3.48 42.67
C VAL A 563 42.51 4.84 42.64
N VAL A 564 42.94 5.71 43.56
CA VAL A 564 42.46 7.06 43.93
C VAL A 564 43.27 8.14 43.19
N PRO A 565 42.79 9.40 43.05
CA PRO A 565 43.28 10.40 42.10
C PRO A 565 44.11 11.55 42.73
N GLU A 566 44.90 12.30 41.93
CA GLU A 566 45.40 13.63 42.36
C GLU A 566 45.61 14.68 41.24
N LYS A 567 44.84 15.78 41.40
CA LYS A 567 45.18 17.22 41.41
C LYS A 567 46.04 17.91 40.33
N LYS A 568 45.36 18.83 39.63
CA LYS A 568 45.60 20.30 39.47
C LYS A 568 47.05 20.84 39.48
N LYS A 569 47.41 21.62 38.45
CA LYS A 569 48.02 22.96 38.62
C LYS A 569 47.93 23.86 37.37
N LYS A 570 47.66 25.15 37.64
CA LYS A 570 47.64 26.31 36.75
C LYS A 570 49.05 26.67 36.26
N LYS A 571 49.15 27.38 35.12
CA LYS A 571 49.53 28.83 34.96
C LYS A 571 50.45 29.12 33.75
N LYS A 572 49.98 30.06 32.92
CA LYS A 572 50.69 31.25 32.36
C LYS A 572 51.72 31.14 31.20
N GLN A 573 51.32 31.82 30.12
CA GLN A 573 51.91 33.05 29.51
C GLN A 573 52.94 32.97 28.36
N LYS A 574 52.74 33.95 27.44
CA LYS A 574 53.56 34.46 26.32
C LYS A 574 53.41 33.66 25.01
N GLY A 575 53.18 34.26 23.84
CA GLY A 575 53.12 35.65 23.38
C GLY A 575 53.45 35.64 21.88
N GLY A 576 52.75 36.43 21.05
CA GLY A 576 53.08 36.50 19.62
C GLY A 576 52.09 37.33 18.81
N LYS A 577 52.55 38.47 18.30
CA LYS A 577 51.85 39.51 17.52
C LYS A 577 51.55 39.06 16.08
N GLY A 578 50.49 39.61 15.47
CA GLY A 578 50.29 39.53 14.02
C GLY A 578 49.02 40.18 13.46
N ARG A 579 49.08 41.51 13.28
CA ARG A 579 48.37 42.46 12.39
C ARG A 579 47.12 42.07 11.54
N GLN A 580 46.10 42.94 11.67
CA GLN A 580 45.30 43.68 10.66
C GLN A 580 44.61 42.98 9.48
N ALA A 581 43.27 43.05 9.46
CA ALA A 581 42.39 43.78 8.49
C ALA A 581 40.93 43.37 8.83
N ASP A 582 40.12 44.28 9.40
CA ASP A 582 39.14 45.12 8.70
C ASP A 582 38.06 44.34 7.92
N HIS A 583 36.86 44.23 8.51
CA HIS A 583 35.57 44.57 7.88
C HIS A 583 34.37 44.26 8.80
N GLY A 584 33.51 45.28 8.99
CA GLY A 584 32.05 45.20 9.13
C GLY A 584 31.43 44.23 10.14
N ARG A 585 31.22 44.70 11.38
CA ARG A 585 30.44 44.01 12.42
C ARG A 585 28.97 44.45 12.37
N GLY A 586 28.10 43.63 11.78
CA GLY A 586 26.65 43.66 12.02
C GLY A 586 26.28 42.88 13.30
N PRO A 587 25.18 43.22 13.99
CA PRO A 587 24.87 42.65 15.29
C PRO A 587 24.30 41.23 15.17
N SER A 588 25.03 40.26 15.72
CA SER A 588 24.50 38.93 16.05
C SER A 588 23.57 39.04 17.26
N GLY A 589 22.27 38.88 17.04
CA GLY A 589 21.26 38.77 18.08
C GLY A 589 20.51 37.45 17.99
N ALA A 590 20.39 36.79 19.14
CA ALA A 590 19.37 35.82 19.51
C ALA A 590 19.28 34.49 18.74
N ARG A 591 19.91 33.48 19.37
CA ARG A 591 19.46 32.08 19.32
C ARG A 591 18.20 31.92 20.17
N LYS A 592 17.25 31.16 19.61
CA LYS A 592 16.27 30.27 20.27
C LYS A 592 15.05 30.91 20.93
N ASP A 593 14.13 31.35 20.08
CA ASP A 593 12.69 31.14 20.31
C ASP A 593 12.23 30.07 19.30
N SER A 594 12.33 28.80 19.72
CA SER A 594 11.88 27.64 18.93
C SER A 594 10.87 26.86 19.77
N GLU A 595 9.69 27.44 20.01
CA GLU A 595 8.62 26.74 20.72
C GLU A 595 7.26 27.44 20.52
N ALA A 596 6.76 27.56 19.29
CA ALA A 596 5.37 27.96 19.05
C ALA A 596 4.88 27.69 17.62
N ARG A 597 4.78 26.43 17.18
CA ARG A 597 4.00 26.06 15.97
C ARG A 597 3.49 24.63 16.05
N ASP A 598 2.20 24.47 16.36
CA ASP A 598 1.33 23.43 15.78
C ASP A 598 -0.11 23.62 16.25
N TYR A 599 -1.06 23.86 15.33
CA TYR A 599 -2.50 23.63 15.60
C TYR A 599 -3.38 23.68 14.33
N PHE A 600 -4.18 22.60 14.16
CA PHE A 600 -5.56 22.48 13.60
C PHE A 600 -5.74 21.55 12.37
N ILE A 601 -5.27 20.31 12.48
CA ILE A 601 -6.18 19.14 12.43
C ILE A 601 -6.25 18.66 13.89
N SER A 602 -7.26 17.88 14.31
CA SER A 602 -7.29 17.25 15.63
C SER A 602 -6.20 16.18 15.75
N ASP A 603 -4.94 16.60 15.61
CA ASP A 603 -3.80 15.77 15.84
C ASP A 603 -3.77 15.48 17.34
N VAL A 604 -4.16 14.25 17.69
CA VAL A 604 -4.16 13.77 19.07
C VAL A 604 -2.75 13.86 19.66
N SER A 605 -1.71 13.97 18.83
CA SER A 605 -0.33 14.23 19.25
C SER A 605 -0.18 15.47 20.12
N LYS A 606 -1.01 16.51 19.94
CA LYS A 606 -0.97 17.74 20.75
C LYS A 606 -1.27 17.48 22.23
N TYR A 607 -1.97 16.39 22.55
CA TYR A 607 -2.28 15.94 23.91
C TYR A 607 -1.19 15.03 24.50
N PHE A 608 -0.35 14.39 23.67
CA PHE A 608 0.65 13.42 24.12
C PHE A 608 1.63 13.98 25.14
N ARG A 609 2.03 15.25 24.99
CA ARG A 609 2.93 15.90 25.96
C ARG A 609 2.34 15.92 27.38
N TYR A 610 1.04 16.17 27.49
CA TYR A 610 0.35 16.18 28.78
C TYR A 610 0.24 14.76 29.35
N ILE A 611 -0.21 13.81 28.54
CA ILE A 611 -0.41 12.41 28.95
C ILE A 611 0.93 11.79 29.36
N LYS A 612 1.98 11.96 28.55
CA LYS A 612 3.36 11.59 28.87
C LYS A 612 3.81 12.07 30.24
N THR A 613 3.44 13.29 30.63
CA THR A 613 3.92 13.86 31.90
C THR A 613 3.18 13.27 33.11
N ASN A 614 1.91 12.91 32.93
CA ASN A 614 1.03 12.49 34.02
C ASN A 614 0.82 10.96 34.11
N VAL A 615 1.09 10.22 33.03
CA VAL A 615 0.89 8.75 32.92
C VAL A 615 2.20 7.99 32.79
N ALA A 616 3.36 8.67 32.80
CA ALA A 616 4.67 8.03 32.61
C ALA A 616 4.84 6.76 33.46
N GLY A 617 4.45 6.76 34.73
CA GLY A 617 4.59 5.59 35.60
C GLY A 617 3.69 4.39 35.27
N GLY A 618 2.56 4.61 34.58
CA GLY A 618 1.54 3.60 34.23
C GLY A 618 1.34 3.42 32.72
N TRP A 619 2.35 3.75 31.92
CA TRP A 619 2.25 3.70 30.46
C TRP A 619 2.00 2.29 29.90
N GLU A 620 2.43 1.24 30.62
CA GLU A 620 2.21 -0.16 30.22
C GLU A 620 0.73 -0.55 30.33
N ASP A 621 0.04 -0.09 31.37
CA ASP A 621 -1.39 -0.32 31.55
C ASP A 621 -2.19 0.46 30.49
N LEU A 622 -1.81 1.71 30.23
CA LEU A 622 -2.39 2.50 29.13
C LEU A 622 -2.17 1.83 27.77
N ALA A 623 -1.01 1.23 27.52
CA ALA A 623 -0.76 0.49 26.30
C ALA A 623 -1.70 -0.73 26.17
N GLY A 624 -1.99 -1.41 27.28
CA GLY A 624 -2.95 -2.52 27.32
C GLY A 624 -4.35 -2.10 26.88
N GLU A 625 -4.89 -1.02 27.44
CA GLU A 625 -6.20 -0.48 27.07
C GLU A 625 -6.25 0.03 25.62
N LEU A 626 -5.13 0.55 25.12
CA LEU A 626 -5.00 0.96 23.72
C LEU A 626 -4.79 -0.22 22.74
N GLY A 627 -4.81 -1.47 23.24
CA GLY A 627 -4.80 -2.70 22.46
C GLY A 627 -3.42 -3.25 22.12
N PHE A 628 -2.36 -2.84 22.82
CA PHE A 628 -1.03 -3.43 22.65
C PHE A 628 -0.94 -4.79 23.36
N SER A 629 -0.33 -5.76 22.69
CA SER A 629 0.00 -7.05 23.29
C SER A 629 1.22 -6.94 24.23
N ARG A 630 1.35 -7.89 25.17
CA ARG A 630 2.52 -7.96 26.08
C ARG A 630 3.87 -8.01 25.36
N ALA A 631 3.92 -8.63 24.19
CA ALA A 631 5.14 -8.70 23.39
C ALA A 631 5.53 -7.32 22.82
N GLU A 632 4.54 -6.52 22.42
CA GLU A 632 4.76 -5.18 21.89
C GLU A 632 5.13 -4.20 22.99
N ILE A 633 4.48 -4.29 24.15
CA ILE A 633 4.86 -3.51 25.35
C ILE A 633 6.32 -3.82 25.72
N THR A 634 6.71 -5.09 25.69
CA THR A 634 8.10 -5.51 25.93
C THR A 634 9.05 -4.94 24.87
N THR A 635 8.64 -4.93 23.61
CA THR A 635 9.44 -4.35 22.52
C THR A 635 9.66 -2.84 22.69
N ILE A 636 8.62 -2.08 23.07
CA ILE A 636 8.73 -0.64 23.35
C ILE A 636 9.61 -0.38 24.57
N ARG A 637 9.47 -1.22 25.61
CA ARG A 637 10.25 -1.15 26.84
C ARG A 637 11.75 -1.38 26.61
N ASP A 638 12.08 -2.34 25.75
CA ASP A 638 13.44 -2.83 25.52
C ASP A 638 14.15 -2.11 24.36
N ARG A 639 13.47 -1.18 23.66
CA ARG A 639 14.05 -0.39 22.57
C ARG A 639 15.25 0.45 23.05
N ASP A 640 16.37 0.36 22.34
CA ASP A 640 17.60 1.10 22.64
C ASP A 640 17.34 2.61 22.62
N GLY A 641 17.56 3.28 23.76
CA GLY A 641 17.28 4.71 23.95
C GLY A 641 16.14 5.02 24.93
N ASN A 642 15.25 4.07 25.19
CA ASN A 642 14.11 4.22 26.11
C ASN A 642 14.50 4.00 27.58
N LYS A 643 15.38 4.87 28.10
CA LYS A 643 15.86 4.79 29.49
C LYS A 643 14.85 5.32 30.51
N ASP A 644 13.96 6.23 30.12
CA ASP A 644 12.96 6.80 31.01
C ASP A 644 11.53 6.41 30.62
N TYR A 645 10.64 6.36 31.61
CA TYR A 645 9.24 6.03 31.41
C TYR A 645 8.51 7.04 30.52
N LYS A 646 9.00 8.28 30.47
CA LYS A 646 8.45 9.36 29.65
C LYS A 646 8.67 9.11 28.16
N THR A 647 9.86 8.67 27.76
CA THR A 647 10.16 8.37 26.36
C THR A 647 9.42 7.11 25.93
N ARG A 648 9.32 6.08 26.80
CA ARG A 648 8.49 4.90 26.55
C ARG A 648 7.02 5.23 26.33
N CYS A 649 6.45 6.09 27.16
CA CYS A 649 5.07 6.56 27.01
C CYS A 649 4.88 7.34 25.69
N GLN A 650 5.84 8.19 25.31
CA GLN A 650 5.78 8.92 24.04
C GLN A 650 5.84 7.99 22.83
N ASP A 651 6.76 7.02 22.86
CA ASP A 651 6.92 6.04 21.79
C ASP A 651 5.66 5.19 21.63
N MET A 652 5.08 4.75 22.75
CA MET A 652 3.83 4.00 22.75
C MET A 652 2.68 4.81 22.14
N LEU A 653 2.51 6.08 22.52
CA LEU A 653 1.46 6.95 21.96
C LEU A 653 1.68 7.23 20.46
N GLY A 654 2.93 7.38 20.03
CA GLY A 654 3.27 7.53 18.61
C GLY A 654 2.98 6.26 17.80
N GLU A 655 3.32 5.09 18.33
CA GLU A 655 2.97 3.81 17.70
C GLU A 655 1.47 3.59 17.66
N TRP A 656 0.75 3.97 18.71
CA TRP A 656 -0.70 3.86 18.78
C TRP A 656 -1.36 4.67 17.66
N GLN A 657 -0.95 5.93 17.51
CA GLN A 657 -1.41 6.81 16.44
C GLN A 657 -1.06 6.25 15.05
N THR A 658 0.17 5.76 14.87
CA THR A 658 0.61 5.17 13.60
C THR A 658 -0.22 3.94 13.22
N ARG A 659 -0.59 3.11 14.20
CA ARG A 659 -1.37 1.87 13.99
C ARG A 659 -2.83 2.15 13.69
N LYS A 660 -3.42 3.12 14.37
CA LYS A 660 -4.85 3.44 14.29
C LYS A 660 -5.15 4.48 13.21
N GLY A 661 -4.17 5.26 12.76
CA GLY A 661 -4.36 6.30 11.76
C GLY A 661 -5.47 7.26 12.19
N ASN A 662 -6.51 7.37 11.36
CA ASN A 662 -7.67 8.22 11.64
C ASN A 662 -8.55 7.73 12.81
N ASP A 663 -8.44 6.44 13.20
CA ASP A 663 -9.17 5.90 14.35
C ASP A 663 -8.50 6.25 15.69
N ALA A 664 -7.31 6.87 15.67
CA ALA A 664 -6.62 7.32 16.88
C ALA A 664 -7.20 8.65 17.35
N THR A 665 -8.44 8.62 17.87
CA THR A 665 -9.17 9.82 18.30
C THR A 665 -8.92 10.15 19.78
N ILE A 666 -9.15 11.41 20.15
CA ILE A 666 -9.03 11.84 21.56
C ILE A 666 -10.06 11.12 22.44
N ASP A 667 -11.23 10.77 21.91
CA ASP A 667 -12.27 10.07 22.66
C ASP A 667 -11.82 8.66 23.08
N VAL A 668 -11.18 7.91 22.18
CA VAL A 668 -10.60 6.59 22.49
C VAL A 668 -9.53 6.71 23.59
N LEU A 669 -8.69 7.74 23.50
CA LEU A 669 -7.63 7.98 24.47
C LEU A 669 -8.19 8.42 25.83
N MET A 670 -9.26 9.22 25.85
CA MET A 670 -9.95 9.65 27.07
C MET A 670 -10.65 8.48 27.76
N ASN A 671 -11.34 7.62 27.01
CA ASN A 671 -11.98 6.42 27.54
C ASN A 671 -10.94 5.49 28.18
N ALA A 672 -9.83 5.22 27.50
CA ALA A 672 -8.73 4.40 28.05
C ALA A 672 -8.14 4.97 29.36
N LEU A 673 -8.07 6.30 29.50
CA LEU A 673 -7.62 6.94 30.74
C LEU A 673 -8.67 6.80 31.86
N GLU A 674 -9.96 6.89 31.53
CA GLU A 674 -11.05 6.74 32.50
C GLU A 674 -11.18 5.28 32.99
N ASP A 675 -11.00 4.30 32.09
CA ASP A 675 -11.03 2.86 32.38
C ASP A 675 -9.90 2.43 33.32
N LEU A 676 -8.73 3.08 33.25
CA LEU A 676 -7.60 2.87 34.17
C LEU A 676 -7.73 3.60 35.52
N GLU A 677 -8.90 4.15 35.82
CA GLU A 677 -9.14 5.01 36.98
C GLU A 677 -8.22 6.25 37.04
N LEU A 678 -7.61 6.63 35.92
CA LEU A 678 -6.78 7.85 35.79
C LEU A 678 -7.65 9.09 35.55
N LYS A 679 -8.83 9.16 36.18
CA LYS A 679 -9.81 10.26 36.05
C LYS A 679 -9.19 11.63 36.30
N LYS A 680 -8.27 11.74 37.28
CA LYS A 680 -7.54 12.98 37.55
C LYS A 680 -6.72 13.47 36.35
N VAL A 681 -6.17 12.55 35.56
CA VAL A 681 -5.42 12.87 34.34
C VAL A 681 -6.38 13.25 33.21
N ALA A 682 -7.48 12.52 33.03
CA ALA A 682 -8.52 12.85 32.07
C ALA A 682 -9.13 14.24 32.34
N ASP A 683 -9.54 14.52 33.57
CA ASP A 683 -10.04 15.83 34.01
C ASP A 683 -9.00 16.93 33.85
N GLY A 684 -7.74 16.62 34.18
CA GLY A 684 -6.64 17.54 34.01
C GLY A 684 -6.35 17.84 32.53
N LEU A 685 -6.57 16.87 31.63
CA LEU A 685 -6.50 17.05 30.19
C LEU A 685 -7.65 17.93 29.70
N LYS A 686 -8.91 17.64 30.09
CA LYS A 686 -10.09 18.49 29.81
C LYS A 686 -9.89 19.94 30.30
N ASN A 687 -9.26 20.12 31.47
CA ASN A 687 -8.97 21.44 32.03
C ASN A 687 -7.87 22.19 31.27
N LYS A 688 -6.84 21.47 30.79
CA LYS A 688 -5.75 22.09 30.05
C LYS A 688 -6.14 22.44 28.61
N TYR A 689 -7.09 21.70 28.03
CA TYR A 689 -7.56 21.82 26.67
C TYR A 689 -9.08 22.03 26.67
N PRO A 690 -9.56 23.28 26.88
CA PRO A 690 -10.98 23.60 27.04
C PRO A 690 -11.86 23.14 25.87
N GLU A 691 -11.30 22.99 24.66
CA GLU A 691 -11.98 22.44 23.49
C GLU A 691 -12.53 21.02 23.71
N LEU A 692 -12.06 20.30 24.74
CA LEU A 692 -12.57 18.99 25.14
C LEU A 692 -13.79 19.07 26.09
N LYS A 693 -14.15 20.25 26.58
CA LYS A 693 -15.30 20.45 27.49
C LYS A 693 -16.62 20.66 26.76
N ASP A 694 -16.56 21.08 25.50
CA ASP A 694 -17.71 21.50 24.72
C ASP A 694 -18.32 20.36 23.88
N GLN A 695 -17.86 19.12 24.04
CA GLN A 695 -18.57 17.98 23.48
C GLN A 695 -19.86 17.80 24.29
N PRO A 696 -21.06 18.00 23.68
CA PRO A 696 -22.31 17.80 24.38
C PRO A 696 -22.36 16.34 24.83
N ASP A 697 -22.55 16.11 26.13
CA ASP A 697 -22.83 14.79 26.68
C ASP A 697 -23.96 14.19 25.84
N GLY A 698 -23.61 13.20 25.02
CA GLY A 698 -24.50 12.60 24.06
C GLY A 698 -25.77 12.18 24.78
N ASP A 699 -26.88 12.76 24.34
CA ASP A 699 -28.22 12.67 24.90
C ASP A 699 -28.56 11.22 25.24
N SER A 700 -28.31 10.82 26.49
CA SER A 700 -28.84 9.60 27.09
C SER A 700 -30.34 9.79 27.32
N SER A 701 -31.07 9.92 26.22
CA SER A 701 -32.52 9.88 26.19
C SER A 701 -32.94 8.42 26.37
N SER A 702 -33.43 8.18 27.58
CA SER A 702 -34.19 7.02 27.99
C SER A 702 -35.19 6.58 26.91
N SER A 703 -35.06 5.34 26.45
CA SER A 703 -36.12 4.62 25.77
C SER A 703 -37.22 4.26 26.78
N ASP A 704 -38.04 5.23 27.15
CA ASP A 704 -39.40 5.01 27.62
C ASP A 704 -40.33 5.32 26.45
N ARG A 705 -40.77 4.27 25.74
CA ARG A 705 -42.03 4.29 24.97
C ARG A 705 -42.78 2.99 25.20
N ASN A 706 -43.74 3.08 26.11
CA ASN A 706 -45.04 2.44 25.95
C ASN A 706 -45.71 3.04 24.70
N ASP A 707 -46.05 2.19 23.73
CA ASP A 707 -47.38 2.01 23.10
C ASP A 707 -47.25 1.17 21.83
#